data_AF-A0A978SBJ6-F1
#
_entry.id   AF-A0A978SBJ6-F1
#
_cell.length_a   1.000
_cell.length_b   1.000
_cell.length_c   1.000
_cell.angle_alpha   90.00
_cell.angle_beta   90.00
_cell.angle_gamma   90.00
#
_symmetry.space_group_name_H-M   'P 1'
#
loop_
_entity.id
_entity.type
_entity.pdbx_description
1 polymer ?
#
loop_
_entity_poly.entity_id
_entity_poly.type
_entity_poly.pdbx_seq_one_letter_code
_entity_poly.pdbx_strand_id
1 'polypeptide(L)'
;MSSNHVLPALELWGGVECTVNRVGDRYFDQLERNGHATRIDDIDRFAALNIQALRYPILWERVAPNGLAQADWAWADQRLTRLKDLGIHAIVGLVHHGSGPQDTSLIDPAFPEKLAEYARVVAQRYPWVCDYTPVNEPLTTARFSGLYGHWYPHTRDALMFAKALIYQCRATVLSMQAIRQVNPQAQLVQTEDLGKVFSTPLLAYQAEFENERRWLSLDLLCGRVNASHPLWGYLCSIGVAADDLLWFQDNPCPPDIIGINRYVCGDRFIDERLDRYPTHTYGGNGRHQYADVEAVWVCAEGIYDHVTLLKEVWRRYQLPIAITEAHLGCTREEQLRWLQEIWDVAHLLRKDGVDFRAVTVWSLLGTYDWNSLVTRFDGFYEPGVFDVRSPIPRPTAIAKMVQAFAADLEYTHPLLELPGWWQRSQRLLYPPVSYSKEQGGYIDVTPENVARSPQMRRVKSTTNASSLSTPPLLITGATGTLGQAFARFCEIRGIPYYLLSRSEMDITDPTAVKRMLAEANPWGVINATGYVRVDDAEREPDLCHRINTEGATILAKACAERGIAMAKFSSDLVFDGNRVEPYIESHAVAPLNVYGQSKAIAEQQVLAAHPNSLVIRTSAFFSPWDSYNFLTIALRTIAAGEDFVAASDAIVSPTYVPDLVNTTLDLLIDSESGLWHLANAGAISWADLAREVTILAGLDSARIQARPANELNWVALRPAYSALTSERGILLPPLDIAISRYLNERVCS
;
A
#
# COMPACT_ATOMS: atom_id res chain seq x y z
N MET A 1 30.98 9.26 -37.65
CA MET A 1 31.59 9.65 -36.36
C MET A 1 30.51 9.50 -35.32
N SER A 2 30.43 8.35 -34.64
CA SER A 2 29.46 8.15 -33.56
C SER A 2 29.99 8.90 -32.33
N SER A 3 29.40 10.04 -31.99
CA SER A 3 29.53 10.55 -30.62
C SER A 3 28.99 9.45 -29.70
N ASN A 4 29.84 8.94 -28.82
CA ASN A 4 29.38 8.13 -27.68
C ASN A 4 28.51 9.05 -26.83
N HIS A 5 27.20 9.08 -27.10
CA HIS A 5 26.23 9.70 -26.20
C HIS A 5 26.19 8.85 -24.95
N VAL A 6 26.99 9.25 -23.96
CA VAL A 6 26.87 8.70 -22.60
C VAL A 6 25.52 9.19 -22.07
N LEU A 7 24.59 8.28 -21.85
CA LEU A 7 23.32 8.59 -21.19
C LEU A 7 23.61 9.18 -19.80
N PRO A 8 22.89 10.23 -19.36
CA PRO A 8 23.04 10.74 -17.99
C PRO A 8 22.70 9.64 -16.98
N ALA A 9 23.21 9.74 -15.76
CA ALA A 9 22.94 8.75 -14.71
C ALA A 9 21.42 8.51 -14.54
N LEU A 10 21.05 7.29 -14.14
CA LEU A 10 19.65 7.00 -13.80
C LEU A 10 19.30 7.80 -12.54
N GLU A 11 18.27 8.63 -12.62
CA GLU A 11 17.82 9.44 -11.50
C GLU A 11 16.76 8.72 -10.66
N LEU A 12 16.73 9.05 -9.38
CA LEU A 12 15.69 8.68 -8.45
C LEU A 12 14.88 9.92 -8.10
N TRP A 13 13.60 9.90 -8.47
CA TRP A 13 12.67 10.97 -8.18
C TRP A 13 11.76 10.58 -7.01
N GLY A 14 11.25 11.58 -6.31
CA GLY A 14 10.16 11.41 -5.34
C GLY A 14 8.83 11.87 -5.93
N GLY A 15 7.72 11.27 -5.49
CA GLY A 15 6.37 11.74 -5.79
C GLY A 15 5.53 11.89 -4.53
N VAL A 16 4.94 13.08 -4.32
CA VAL A 16 3.93 13.28 -3.27
C VAL A 16 2.56 13.05 -3.87
N GLU A 17 1.76 12.20 -3.21
CA GLU A 17 0.37 12.04 -3.61
C GLU A 17 -0.46 13.28 -3.24
N CYS A 18 -1.08 13.88 -4.24
CA CYS A 18 -1.65 15.22 -4.16
C CYS A 18 -3.01 15.38 -4.83
N THR A 19 -3.67 14.28 -5.19
CA THR A 19 -5.00 14.30 -5.82
C THR A 19 -5.97 15.14 -4.99
N VAL A 20 -6.65 16.04 -5.69
CA VAL A 20 -7.82 16.77 -5.21
C VAL A 20 -9.02 16.30 -6.02
N ASN A 21 -9.64 15.21 -5.58
CA ASN A 21 -10.77 14.64 -6.28
C ASN A 21 -12.07 15.36 -5.86
N ARG A 22 -12.92 15.67 -6.85
CA ARG A 22 -14.26 16.23 -6.62
C ARG A 22 -15.30 15.15 -6.87
N VAL A 23 -16.15 14.89 -5.88
CA VAL A 23 -17.32 14.01 -6.01
C VAL A 23 -18.57 14.78 -5.59
N GLY A 24 -19.39 15.14 -6.57
CA GLY A 24 -20.45 16.13 -6.40
C GLY A 24 -19.87 17.47 -5.93
N ASP A 25 -20.29 17.92 -4.74
CA ASP A 25 -19.81 19.16 -4.11
C ASP A 25 -18.73 18.92 -3.04
N ARG A 26 -18.29 17.66 -2.87
CA ARG A 26 -17.28 17.29 -1.87
C ARG A 26 -15.91 17.17 -2.52
N TYR A 27 -14.90 17.72 -1.85
CA TYR A 27 -13.50 17.62 -2.24
C TYR A 27 -12.76 16.66 -1.32
N PHE A 28 -11.93 15.81 -1.90
CA PHE A 28 -11.10 14.83 -1.23
C PHE A 28 -9.66 15.17 -1.55
N ASP A 29 -8.97 15.76 -0.57
CA ASP A 29 -7.64 16.32 -0.74
C ASP A 29 -6.60 15.46 -0.01
N GLN A 30 -5.70 14.84 -0.78
CA GLN A 30 -4.66 13.97 -0.22
C GLN A 30 -3.61 14.75 0.58
N LEU A 31 -3.31 16.00 0.25
CA LEU A 31 -2.32 16.82 0.99
C LEU A 31 -2.82 17.18 2.38
N GLU A 32 -4.11 17.48 2.53
CA GLU A 32 -4.72 17.65 3.85
C GLU A 32 -4.71 16.34 4.62
N ARG A 33 -5.07 15.25 3.94
CA ARG A 33 -5.33 13.96 4.58
C ARG A 33 -4.08 13.25 5.06
N ASN A 34 -3.01 13.30 4.28
CA ASN A 34 -1.71 12.82 4.73
C ASN A 34 -1.01 13.84 5.63
N GLY A 35 -1.54 15.07 5.77
CA GLY A 35 -1.07 16.16 6.62
C GLY A 35 0.09 16.99 6.04
N HIS A 36 0.53 16.73 4.81
CA HIS A 36 1.58 17.51 4.15
C HIS A 36 1.20 18.99 3.95
N ALA A 37 -0.10 19.29 3.88
CA ALA A 37 -0.61 20.65 3.78
C ALA A 37 -0.11 21.55 4.92
N THR A 38 0.15 20.98 6.11
CA THR A 38 0.58 21.73 7.31
C THR A 38 2.03 21.44 7.72
N ARG A 39 2.61 20.31 7.31
CA ARG A 39 3.97 19.90 7.69
C ARG A 39 5.02 20.26 6.63
N ILE A 40 5.67 21.40 6.80
CA ILE A 40 6.77 21.84 5.91
C ILE A 40 8.03 20.96 6.04
N ASP A 41 8.30 20.43 7.23
CA ASP A 41 9.47 19.58 7.53
C ASP A 41 9.50 18.28 6.71
N ASP A 42 8.37 17.89 6.09
CA ASP A 42 8.32 16.77 5.16
C ASP A 42 9.30 16.99 3.98
N ILE A 43 9.51 18.24 3.54
CA ILE A 43 10.47 18.54 2.46
C ILE A 43 11.91 18.19 2.88
N ASP A 44 12.29 18.50 4.12
CA ASP A 44 13.58 18.13 4.68
C ASP A 44 13.76 16.61 4.78
N ARG A 45 12.67 15.89 5.10
CA ARG A 45 12.66 14.42 5.10
C ARG A 45 12.87 13.85 3.70
N PHE A 46 12.26 14.46 2.69
CA PHE A 46 12.45 14.06 1.29
C PHE A 46 13.89 14.33 0.85
N ALA A 47 14.48 15.46 1.24
CA ALA A 47 15.88 15.77 0.98
C ALA A 47 16.83 14.74 1.58
N ALA A 48 16.54 14.25 2.79
CA ALA A 48 17.34 13.22 3.47
C ALA A 48 17.34 11.85 2.75
N LEU A 49 16.48 11.65 1.74
CA LEU A 49 16.51 10.47 0.88
C LEU A 49 17.56 10.59 -0.25
N ASN A 50 18.16 11.76 -0.46
CA ASN A 50 19.09 12.07 -1.56
C ASN A 50 18.49 11.89 -2.97
N ILE A 51 17.18 12.11 -3.12
CA ILE A 51 16.52 12.16 -4.44
C ILE A 51 16.96 13.39 -5.24
N GLN A 52 17.01 13.25 -6.57
CA GLN A 52 17.46 14.34 -7.46
C GLN A 52 16.32 15.31 -7.80
N ALA A 53 15.11 14.79 -7.98
CA ALA A 53 13.94 15.58 -8.29
C ALA A 53 12.71 15.14 -7.48
N LEU A 54 11.76 16.05 -7.35
CA LEU A 54 10.49 15.83 -6.68
C LEU A 54 9.35 16.27 -7.60
N ARG A 55 8.48 15.33 -7.95
CA ARG A 55 7.18 15.64 -8.53
C ARG A 55 6.32 16.31 -7.47
N TYR A 56 6.10 17.62 -7.64
CA TYR A 56 5.54 18.47 -6.60
C TYR A 56 4.34 19.29 -7.08
N PRO A 57 3.23 19.32 -6.31
CA PRO A 57 2.01 20.00 -6.70
C PRO A 57 2.08 21.53 -6.53
N ILE A 58 1.61 22.26 -7.54
CA ILE A 58 1.20 23.66 -7.47
C ILE A 58 -0.23 23.73 -8.06
N LEU A 59 -1.17 23.10 -7.35
CA LEU A 59 -2.50 22.77 -7.88
C LEU A 59 -3.37 24.01 -8.03
N TRP A 60 -4.01 24.14 -9.20
CA TRP A 60 -4.85 25.27 -9.55
C TRP A 60 -6.01 25.46 -8.56
N GLU A 61 -6.71 24.38 -8.23
CA GLU A 61 -7.84 24.35 -7.29
C GLU A 61 -7.47 24.71 -5.85
N ARG A 62 -6.20 24.57 -5.45
CA ARG A 62 -5.75 24.97 -4.10
C ARG A 62 -5.24 26.41 -4.08
N VAL A 63 -4.49 26.82 -5.11
CA VAL A 63 -3.87 28.14 -5.16
C VAL A 63 -4.87 29.23 -5.54
N ALA A 64 -5.75 28.97 -6.51
CA ALA A 64 -6.68 29.95 -7.04
C ALA A 64 -8.14 29.43 -7.11
N PRO A 65 -8.72 28.93 -5.99
CA PRO A 65 -10.08 28.39 -5.98
C PRO A 65 -11.15 29.40 -6.38
N ASN A 66 -10.89 30.70 -6.18
CA ASN A 66 -11.80 31.81 -6.46
C ASN A 66 -11.26 32.74 -7.56
N GLY A 67 -10.44 32.19 -8.47
CA GLY A 67 -9.81 32.92 -9.58
C GLY A 67 -8.45 33.54 -9.23
N LEU A 68 -7.67 33.85 -10.28
CA LEU A 68 -6.27 34.27 -10.17
C LEU A 68 -6.05 35.58 -9.40
N ALA A 69 -7.02 36.51 -9.46
CA ALA A 69 -6.93 37.78 -8.73
C ALA A 69 -6.95 37.60 -7.20
N GLN A 70 -7.46 36.46 -6.71
CA GLN A 70 -7.54 36.10 -5.30
C GLN A 70 -6.65 34.89 -4.96
N ALA A 71 -5.66 34.60 -5.80
CA ALA A 71 -4.77 33.45 -5.60
C ALA A 71 -3.92 33.60 -4.33
N ASP A 72 -3.86 32.56 -3.51
CA ASP A 72 -2.99 32.46 -2.35
C ASP A 72 -1.74 31.63 -2.68
N TRP A 73 -0.61 32.31 -2.77
CA TRP A 73 0.68 31.71 -3.09
C TRP A 73 1.49 31.31 -1.86
N ALA A 74 1.07 31.66 -0.64
CA ALA A 74 1.89 31.53 0.55
C ALA A 74 2.37 30.08 0.78
N TRP A 75 1.47 29.11 0.56
CA TRP A 75 1.79 27.68 0.66
C TRP A 75 2.86 27.27 -0.35
N ALA A 76 2.67 27.62 -1.62
CA ALA A 76 3.55 27.26 -2.73
C ALA A 76 4.92 27.96 -2.63
N ASP A 77 4.93 29.25 -2.27
CA ASP A 77 6.15 30.05 -2.09
C ASP A 77 7.08 29.42 -1.06
N GLN A 78 6.52 29.07 0.10
CA GLN A 78 7.28 28.47 1.19
C GLN A 78 7.95 27.15 0.75
N ARG A 79 7.22 26.33 0.00
CA ARG A 79 7.62 24.96 -0.34
C ARG A 79 8.59 24.90 -1.52
N LEU A 80 8.31 25.64 -2.59
CA LEU A 80 9.24 25.72 -3.71
C LEU A 80 10.53 26.43 -3.33
N THR A 81 10.48 27.44 -2.45
CA THR A 81 11.70 28.05 -1.89
C THR A 81 12.49 27.03 -1.08
N ARG A 82 11.84 26.25 -0.22
CA ARG A 82 12.52 25.21 0.57
C ARG A 82 13.15 24.12 -0.30
N LEU A 83 12.46 23.65 -1.36
CA LEU A 83 13.02 22.70 -2.32
C LEU A 83 14.26 23.26 -3.01
N LYS A 84 14.19 24.52 -3.45
CA LYS A 84 15.31 25.21 -4.08
C LYS A 84 16.51 25.36 -3.14
N ASP A 85 16.27 25.74 -1.88
CA ASP A 85 17.33 25.88 -0.87
C ASP A 85 18.03 24.56 -0.57
N LEU A 86 17.29 23.45 -0.65
CA LEU A 86 17.82 22.09 -0.47
C LEU A 86 18.41 21.49 -1.75
N GLY A 87 18.34 22.21 -2.88
CA GLY A 87 18.88 21.76 -4.16
C GLY A 87 18.08 20.63 -4.81
N ILE A 88 16.82 20.40 -4.42
CA ILE A 88 15.94 19.40 -5.05
C ILE A 88 15.27 20.03 -6.28
N HIS A 89 15.38 19.37 -7.42
CA HIS A 89 14.70 19.83 -8.63
C HIS A 89 13.18 19.60 -8.52
N ALA A 90 12.37 20.60 -8.83
CA ALA A 90 10.92 20.48 -8.79
C ALA A 90 10.37 20.18 -10.19
N ILE A 91 9.61 19.08 -10.31
CA ILE A 91 8.77 18.77 -11.47
C ILE A 91 7.35 19.21 -11.11
N VAL A 92 6.91 20.37 -11.61
CA VAL A 92 5.71 21.05 -11.12
C VAL A 92 4.44 20.52 -11.79
N GLY A 93 3.52 19.97 -10.98
CA GLY A 93 2.19 19.55 -11.39
C GLY A 93 1.13 20.64 -11.19
N LEU A 94 0.24 20.87 -12.17
CA LEU A 94 -0.78 21.94 -12.08
C LEU A 94 -2.19 21.42 -11.80
N VAL A 95 -2.53 20.22 -12.28
CA VAL A 95 -3.76 19.48 -11.97
C VAL A 95 -3.43 17.99 -11.85
N HIS A 96 -3.89 17.35 -10.78
CA HIS A 96 -3.65 15.92 -10.52
C HIS A 96 -4.98 15.21 -10.26
N HIS A 97 -5.53 14.55 -11.29
CA HIS A 97 -6.86 13.89 -11.32
C HIS A 97 -8.08 14.79 -10.98
N GLY A 98 -7.87 16.04 -10.58
CA GLY A 98 -8.90 17.04 -10.37
C GLY A 98 -9.46 17.62 -11.67
N SER A 99 -10.46 18.49 -11.52
CA SER A 99 -11.12 19.19 -12.63
C SER A 99 -10.87 20.70 -12.63
N GLY A 100 -9.87 21.14 -11.86
CA GLY A 100 -9.63 22.55 -11.54
C GLY A 100 -10.57 23.10 -10.46
N PRO A 101 -10.59 24.43 -10.27
CA PRO A 101 -11.48 25.13 -9.34
C PRO A 101 -12.97 24.87 -9.62
N GLN A 102 -13.82 25.27 -8.67
CA GLN A 102 -15.25 24.95 -8.68
C GLN A 102 -16.01 25.47 -9.91
N ASP A 103 -15.54 26.54 -10.54
CA ASP A 103 -16.16 27.25 -11.67
C ASP A 103 -15.85 26.65 -13.06
N THR A 104 -15.14 25.52 -13.11
CA THR A 104 -14.76 24.83 -14.34
C THR A 104 -14.98 23.32 -14.22
N SER A 105 -14.79 22.62 -15.34
CA SER A 105 -14.79 21.15 -15.39
C SER A 105 -13.93 20.66 -16.55
N LEU A 106 -13.62 19.36 -16.58
CA LEU A 106 -12.88 18.76 -17.71
C LEU A 106 -13.63 18.83 -19.05
N ILE A 107 -14.95 19.09 -19.04
CA ILE A 107 -15.78 19.24 -20.25
C ILE A 107 -16.16 20.71 -20.51
N ASP A 108 -15.64 21.65 -19.72
CA ASP A 108 -15.77 23.09 -20.02
C ASP A 108 -14.84 23.43 -21.19
N PRO A 109 -15.37 23.95 -22.32
CA PRO A 109 -14.53 24.34 -23.45
C PRO A 109 -13.51 25.43 -23.12
N ALA A 110 -13.68 26.18 -22.02
CA ALA A 110 -12.72 27.18 -21.54
C ALA A 110 -11.65 26.62 -20.60
N PHE A 111 -11.74 25.34 -20.20
CA PHE A 111 -10.74 24.69 -19.33
C PHE A 111 -9.30 24.82 -19.87
N PRO A 112 -9.03 24.58 -21.17
CA PRO A 112 -7.67 24.69 -21.71
C PRO A 112 -7.04 26.06 -21.54
N GLU A 113 -7.79 27.12 -21.86
CA GLU A 113 -7.33 28.50 -21.80
C GLU A 113 -7.17 28.97 -20.35
N LYS A 114 -8.11 28.60 -19.46
CA LYS A 114 -8.03 28.92 -18.03
C LYS A 114 -6.80 28.27 -17.39
N LEU A 115 -6.52 26.99 -17.66
CA LEU A 115 -5.32 26.32 -17.13
C LEU A 115 -4.05 26.95 -17.69
N ALA A 116 -4.03 27.31 -18.98
CA ALA A 116 -2.87 27.96 -19.59
C ALA A 116 -2.60 29.36 -19.00
N GLU A 117 -3.65 30.09 -18.61
CA GLU A 117 -3.50 31.35 -17.88
C GLU A 117 -2.86 31.14 -16.51
N TYR A 118 -3.34 30.16 -15.74
CA TYR A 118 -2.75 29.78 -14.47
C TYR A 118 -1.28 29.34 -14.62
N ALA A 119 -1.00 28.46 -15.60
CA ALA A 119 0.35 27.98 -15.90
C ALA A 119 1.33 29.12 -16.21
N ARG A 120 0.89 30.15 -16.93
CA ARG A 120 1.69 31.35 -17.21
C ARG A 120 2.07 32.08 -15.93
N VAL A 121 1.12 32.26 -15.02
CA VAL A 121 1.36 32.95 -13.73
C VAL A 121 2.31 32.13 -12.85
N VAL A 122 2.16 30.81 -12.82
CA VAL A 122 3.10 29.90 -12.13
C VAL A 122 4.52 30.08 -12.69
N ALA A 123 4.69 30.05 -14.01
CA ALA A 123 6.00 30.21 -14.65
C ALA A 123 6.60 31.60 -14.42
N GLN A 124 5.79 32.67 -14.44
CA GLN A 124 6.24 34.03 -14.12
C GLN A 124 6.72 34.16 -12.67
N ARG A 125 6.04 33.47 -11.76
CA ARG A 125 6.36 33.50 -10.33
C ARG A 125 7.60 32.67 -10.01
N TYR A 126 7.77 31.52 -10.68
CA TYR A 126 8.88 30.60 -10.46
C TYR A 126 9.66 30.37 -11.77
N PRO A 127 10.33 31.40 -12.33
CA PRO A 127 10.98 31.32 -13.64
C PRO A 127 12.17 30.36 -13.69
N TRP A 128 12.62 29.87 -12.53
CA TRP A 128 13.70 28.90 -12.39
C TRP A 128 13.22 27.44 -12.48
N VAL A 129 11.90 27.19 -12.43
CA VAL A 129 11.35 25.84 -12.62
C VAL A 129 11.40 25.51 -14.11
N CYS A 130 12.00 24.36 -14.43
CA CYS A 130 12.15 23.88 -15.81
C CYS A 130 11.21 22.74 -16.15
N ASP A 131 10.89 21.84 -15.22
CA ASP A 131 10.08 20.66 -15.52
C ASP A 131 8.63 20.83 -15.08
N TYR A 132 7.69 20.49 -15.97
CA TYR A 132 6.26 20.61 -15.72
C TYR A 132 5.49 19.36 -16.14
N THR A 133 4.46 19.04 -15.35
CA THR A 133 3.38 18.12 -15.69
C THR A 133 2.05 18.88 -15.58
N PRO A 134 1.62 19.62 -16.61
CA PRO A 134 0.40 20.44 -16.51
C PRO A 134 -0.84 19.63 -16.09
N VAL A 135 -1.01 18.43 -16.65
CA VAL A 135 -2.11 17.51 -16.31
C VAL A 135 -1.55 16.10 -16.10
N ASN A 136 -1.80 15.50 -14.94
CA ASN A 136 -1.47 14.10 -14.65
C ASN A 136 -2.49 13.14 -15.29
N GLU A 137 -2.00 12.11 -15.98
CA GLU A 137 -2.79 11.04 -16.61
C GLU A 137 -4.11 11.51 -17.28
N PRO A 138 -4.04 12.31 -18.38
CA PRO A 138 -5.23 12.79 -19.08
C PRO A 138 -6.22 11.70 -19.47
N LEU A 139 -5.75 10.54 -19.93
CA LEU A 139 -6.58 9.43 -20.39
C LEU A 139 -7.31 8.74 -19.23
N THR A 140 -6.59 8.40 -18.16
CA THR A 140 -7.18 7.80 -16.95
C THR A 140 -8.23 8.73 -16.35
N THR A 141 -7.88 10.00 -16.18
CA THR A 141 -8.77 11.02 -15.63
C THR A 141 -10.02 11.19 -16.49
N ALA A 142 -9.87 11.21 -17.83
CA ALA A 142 -11.01 11.26 -18.75
C ALA A 142 -11.90 10.01 -18.65
N ARG A 143 -11.33 8.80 -18.48
CA ARG A 143 -12.12 7.56 -18.32
C ARG A 143 -12.95 7.61 -17.04
N PHE A 144 -12.33 7.93 -15.90
CA PHE A 144 -13.03 7.98 -14.62
C PHE A 144 -14.07 9.09 -14.55
N SER A 145 -13.82 10.22 -15.20
CA SER A 145 -14.74 11.37 -15.18
C SER A 145 -15.85 11.29 -16.23
N GLY A 146 -15.48 10.79 -17.42
CA GLY A 146 -16.25 10.86 -18.65
C GLY A 146 -17.01 9.60 -19.00
N LEU A 147 -16.35 8.45 -18.87
CA LEU A 147 -16.82 7.15 -19.32
C LEU A 147 -17.50 6.36 -18.18
N TYR A 148 -16.88 6.35 -16.99
CA TYR A 148 -17.36 5.61 -15.83
C TYR A 148 -18.17 6.48 -14.85
N GLY A 149 -17.88 7.77 -14.83
CA GLY A 149 -18.56 8.76 -13.99
C GLY A 149 -18.27 8.61 -12.50
N HIS A 150 -17.11 8.07 -12.14
CA HIS A 150 -16.63 8.00 -10.75
C HIS A 150 -16.14 9.35 -10.25
N TRP A 151 -15.46 10.12 -11.10
CA TRP A 151 -14.95 11.46 -10.78
C TRP A 151 -15.78 12.54 -11.46
N TYR A 152 -15.73 13.76 -10.92
CA TYR A 152 -16.44 14.90 -11.50
C TYR A 152 -16.01 15.16 -12.96
N PRO A 153 -16.93 15.44 -13.90
CA PRO A 153 -18.34 15.81 -13.72
C PRO A 153 -19.33 14.64 -13.69
N HIS A 154 -18.87 13.40 -13.46
CA HIS A 154 -19.70 12.19 -13.33
C HIS A 154 -20.52 11.85 -14.58
N THR A 155 -20.05 12.22 -15.77
CA THR A 155 -20.72 11.81 -17.00
C THR A 155 -20.46 10.32 -17.26
N ARG A 156 -21.33 9.70 -18.06
CA ARG A 156 -21.19 8.30 -18.49
C ARG A 156 -21.45 8.20 -19.98
N ASP A 157 -20.70 8.99 -20.74
CA ASP A 157 -20.93 9.24 -22.15
C ASP A 157 -19.61 9.27 -22.93
N ALA A 158 -19.58 8.60 -24.07
CA ALA A 158 -18.37 8.46 -24.87
C ALA A 158 -17.88 9.80 -25.44
N LEU A 159 -18.80 10.69 -25.85
CA LEU A 159 -18.44 12.02 -26.34
C LEU A 159 -17.89 12.89 -25.22
N MET A 160 -18.49 12.83 -24.03
CA MET A 160 -17.97 13.56 -22.86
C MET A 160 -16.60 13.06 -22.43
N PHE A 161 -16.36 11.74 -22.45
CA PHE A 161 -15.01 11.17 -22.30
C PHE A 161 -14.02 11.76 -23.31
N ALA A 162 -14.37 11.75 -24.60
CA ALA A 162 -13.47 12.24 -25.64
C ALA A 162 -13.20 13.74 -25.52
N LYS A 163 -14.22 14.54 -25.17
CA LYS A 163 -14.07 15.97 -24.89
C LYS A 163 -13.15 16.22 -23.69
N ALA A 164 -13.37 15.51 -22.59
CA ALA A 164 -12.51 15.61 -21.41
C ALA A 164 -11.05 15.30 -21.74
N LEU A 165 -10.79 14.26 -22.53
CA LEU A 165 -9.44 13.93 -22.99
C LEU A 165 -8.84 15.02 -23.88
N ILE A 166 -9.58 15.47 -24.90
CA ILE A 166 -9.13 16.50 -25.83
C ILE A 166 -8.84 17.82 -25.10
N TYR A 167 -9.72 18.25 -24.20
CA TYR A 167 -9.54 19.49 -23.44
C TYR A 167 -8.35 19.41 -22.49
N GLN A 168 -8.14 18.28 -21.81
CA GLN A 168 -6.93 18.08 -21.01
C GLN A 168 -5.65 18.12 -21.87
N CYS A 169 -5.62 17.42 -23.00
CA CYS A 169 -4.46 17.46 -23.91
C CYS A 169 -4.23 18.86 -24.48
N ARG A 170 -5.29 19.59 -24.88
CA ARG A 170 -5.19 21.00 -25.29
C ARG A 170 -4.66 21.88 -24.17
N ALA A 171 -5.14 21.67 -22.95
CA ALA A 171 -4.70 22.40 -21.77
C ALA A 171 -3.20 22.21 -21.53
N THR A 172 -2.69 20.98 -21.71
CA THR A 172 -1.24 20.71 -21.67
C THR A 172 -0.49 21.50 -22.75
N VAL A 173 -0.94 21.46 -24.01
CA VAL A 173 -0.29 22.19 -25.12
C VAL A 173 -0.27 23.69 -24.84
N LEU A 174 -1.41 24.29 -24.53
CA LEU A 174 -1.53 25.73 -24.28
C LEU A 174 -0.76 26.16 -23.03
N SER A 175 -0.77 25.34 -21.98
CA SER A 175 0.04 25.58 -20.78
C SER A 175 1.53 25.60 -21.11
N MET A 176 2.02 24.61 -21.85
CA MET A 176 3.44 24.57 -22.23
C MET A 176 3.82 25.72 -23.17
N GLN A 177 2.95 26.13 -24.08
CA GLN A 177 3.17 27.34 -24.89
C GLN A 177 3.29 28.59 -24.01
N ALA A 178 2.39 28.77 -23.04
CA ALA A 178 2.40 29.89 -22.13
C ALA A 178 3.60 29.88 -21.17
N ILE A 179 3.98 28.72 -20.66
CA ILE A 179 5.18 28.52 -19.82
C ILE A 179 6.44 28.85 -20.64
N ARG A 180 6.55 28.35 -21.88
CA ARG A 180 7.74 28.56 -22.73
C ARG A 180 7.91 29.99 -23.24
N GLN A 181 6.84 30.79 -23.25
CA GLN A 181 6.96 32.25 -23.44
C GLN A 181 7.71 32.93 -22.29
N VAL A 182 7.66 32.36 -21.09
CA VAL A 182 8.34 32.88 -19.89
C VAL A 182 9.71 32.23 -19.69
N ASN A 183 9.76 30.89 -19.77
CA ASN A 183 10.97 30.10 -19.69
C ASN A 183 11.10 29.21 -20.95
N PRO A 184 11.83 29.66 -21.98
CA PRO A 184 12.01 28.89 -23.22
C PRO A 184 12.68 27.51 -23.05
N GLN A 185 13.32 27.24 -21.91
CA GLN A 185 13.94 25.95 -21.59
C GLN A 185 13.01 24.98 -20.88
N ALA A 186 11.75 25.37 -20.61
CA ALA A 186 10.82 24.52 -19.89
C ALA A 186 10.48 23.24 -20.65
N GLN A 187 10.57 22.12 -19.93
CA GLN A 187 10.38 20.76 -20.42
C GLN A 187 9.02 20.21 -19.96
N LEU A 188 8.37 19.45 -20.84
CA LEU A 188 7.16 18.70 -20.55
C LEU A 188 7.53 17.28 -20.11
N VAL A 189 7.26 16.97 -18.84
CA VAL A 189 7.22 15.61 -18.30
C VAL A 189 5.77 15.17 -18.28
N GLN A 190 5.31 14.50 -19.33
CA GLN A 190 3.90 14.09 -19.45
C GLN A 190 3.74 12.67 -18.92
N THR A 191 2.83 12.49 -17.97
CA THR A 191 2.54 11.20 -17.34
C THR A 191 1.30 10.53 -17.92
N GLU A 192 1.33 9.21 -18.01
CA GLU A 192 0.17 8.36 -18.25
C GLU A 192 0.27 7.02 -17.53
N ASP A 193 -0.88 6.48 -17.10
CA ASP A 193 -1.00 5.07 -16.72
C ASP A 193 -0.84 4.19 -17.96
N LEU A 194 -0.09 3.09 -17.80
CA LEU A 194 0.13 2.14 -18.88
C LEU A 194 -0.12 0.70 -18.44
N GLY A 195 -1.23 0.16 -18.95
CA GLY A 195 -1.57 -1.26 -18.90
C GLY A 195 -1.74 -1.87 -20.30
N LYS A 196 -1.87 -3.20 -20.34
CA LYS A 196 -2.25 -3.96 -21.53
C LYS A 196 -3.56 -4.71 -21.31
N VAL A 197 -4.41 -4.73 -22.34
CA VAL A 197 -5.67 -5.48 -22.31
C VAL A 197 -5.52 -6.78 -23.09
N PHE A 198 -5.89 -7.88 -22.44
CA PHE A 198 -5.95 -9.22 -23.00
C PHE A 198 -7.39 -9.70 -23.08
N SER A 199 -7.64 -10.74 -23.85
CA SER A 199 -8.98 -11.30 -23.97
C SER A 199 -9.00 -12.75 -24.40
N THR A 200 -10.19 -13.33 -24.30
CA THR A 200 -10.60 -14.48 -25.12
C THR A 200 -10.62 -14.14 -26.62
N PRO A 201 -10.64 -15.15 -27.53
CA PRO A 201 -10.67 -14.92 -28.97
C PRO A 201 -11.88 -14.13 -29.47
N LEU A 202 -13.06 -14.31 -28.86
CA LEU A 202 -14.29 -13.62 -29.29
C LEU A 202 -14.18 -12.09 -29.11
N LEU A 203 -13.43 -11.66 -28.10
CA LEU A 203 -13.29 -10.27 -27.70
C LEU A 203 -11.97 -9.64 -28.17
N ALA A 204 -11.20 -10.32 -29.03
CA ALA A 204 -9.91 -9.84 -29.53
C ALA A 204 -10.01 -8.42 -30.14
N TYR A 205 -11.09 -8.14 -30.88
CA TYR A 205 -11.33 -6.79 -31.45
C TYR A 205 -11.46 -5.69 -30.39
N GLN A 206 -12.03 -6.01 -29.22
CA GLN A 206 -12.19 -5.05 -28.13
C GLN A 206 -10.86 -4.87 -27.40
N ALA A 207 -10.11 -5.94 -27.15
CA ALA A 207 -8.77 -5.82 -26.58
C ALA A 207 -7.82 -5.03 -27.49
N GLU A 208 -7.88 -5.25 -28.81
CA GLU A 208 -7.14 -4.44 -29.79
C GLU A 208 -7.54 -2.97 -29.74
N PHE A 209 -8.85 -2.67 -29.69
CA PHE A 209 -9.33 -1.30 -29.53
C PHE A 209 -8.79 -0.62 -28.26
N GLU A 210 -8.82 -1.32 -27.12
CA GLU A 210 -8.28 -0.78 -25.87
C GLU A 210 -6.76 -0.59 -25.90
N ASN A 211 -6.04 -1.50 -26.54
CA ASN A 211 -4.60 -1.42 -26.72
C ASN A 211 -4.15 -0.33 -27.70
N GLU A 212 -5.04 0.14 -28.58
CA GLU A 212 -4.86 1.38 -29.34
C GLU A 212 -5.22 2.61 -28.49
N ARG A 213 -6.31 2.52 -27.71
CA ARG A 213 -6.79 3.64 -26.89
C ARG A 213 -5.80 4.08 -25.81
N ARG A 214 -5.04 3.16 -25.22
CA ARG A 214 -4.02 3.49 -24.21
C ARG A 214 -2.93 4.46 -24.70
N TRP A 215 -2.77 4.64 -26.01
CA TRP A 215 -1.82 5.59 -26.60
C TRP A 215 -2.42 6.98 -26.83
N LEU A 216 -3.74 7.14 -26.73
CA LEU A 216 -4.47 8.23 -27.36
C LEU A 216 -4.05 9.63 -26.88
N SER A 217 -3.82 9.83 -25.59
CA SER A 217 -3.36 11.13 -25.06
C SER A 217 -1.97 11.51 -25.58
N LEU A 218 -1.02 10.56 -25.56
CA LEU A 218 0.33 10.76 -26.09
C LEU A 218 0.32 10.95 -27.61
N ASP A 219 -0.51 10.21 -28.34
CA ASP A 219 -0.67 10.37 -29.78
C ASP A 219 -1.28 11.73 -30.14
N LEU A 220 -2.25 12.23 -29.37
CA LEU A 220 -2.77 13.59 -29.51
C LEU A 220 -1.65 14.62 -29.30
N LEU A 221 -0.93 14.55 -28.18
CA LEU A 221 0.17 15.48 -27.89
C LEU A 221 1.30 15.43 -28.94
N CYS A 222 1.57 14.25 -29.51
CA CYS A 222 2.56 14.09 -30.58
C CYS A 222 2.02 14.45 -31.98
N GLY A 223 0.77 14.90 -32.13
CA GLY A 223 0.17 15.25 -33.42
C GLY A 223 -0.05 14.05 -34.37
N ARG A 224 -0.18 12.84 -33.81
CA ARG A 224 -0.29 11.58 -34.57
C ARG A 224 -1.72 11.18 -34.92
N VAL A 225 -2.72 11.76 -34.26
CA VAL A 225 -4.14 11.46 -34.53
C VAL A 225 -4.61 12.23 -35.77
N ASN A 226 -4.75 11.52 -36.88
CA ASN A 226 -5.26 12.04 -38.15
C ASN A 226 -6.24 11.05 -38.81
N ALA A 227 -6.72 11.33 -40.02
CA ALA A 227 -7.70 10.49 -40.72
C ALA A 227 -7.29 9.01 -40.92
N SER A 228 -6.00 8.70 -40.86
CA SER A 228 -5.47 7.32 -40.93
C SER A 228 -5.31 6.63 -39.57
N HIS A 229 -5.48 7.36 -38.46
CA HIS A 229 -5.33 6.82 -37.12
C HIS A 229 -6.42 5.76 -36.83
N PRO A 230 -6.10 4.61 -36.21
CA PRO A 230 -7.07 3.53 -35.99
C PRO A 230 -8.35 3.96 -35.25
N LEU A 231 -8.22 4.93 -34.34
CA LEU A 231 -9.34 5.45 -33.54
C LEU A 231 -10.09 6.63 -34.20
N TRP A 232 -9.64 7.12 -35.36
CA TRP A 232 -10.26 8.29 -36.01
C TRP A 232 -11.75 8.07 -36.29
N GLY A 233 -12.09 6.95 -36.92
CA GLY A 233 -13.47 6.62 -37.26
C GLY A 233 -14.37 6.51 -36.02
N TYR A 234 -13.85 5.91 -34.95
CA TYR A 234 -14.55 5.83 -33.66
C TYR A 234 -14.81 7.22 -33.08
N LEU A 235 -13.77 8.06 -32.95
CA LEU A 235 -13.88 9.41 -32.38
C LEU A 235 -14.87 10.28 -33.16
N CYS A 236 -14.82 10.26 -34.51
CA CYS A 236 -15.78 10.97 -35.34
C CYS A 236 -17.21 10.41 -35.16
N SER A 237 -17.36 9.08 -35.05
CA SER A 237 -18.68 8.44 -34.91
C SER A 237 -19.40 8.77 -33.61
N ILE A 238 -18.64 9.01 -32.53
CA ILE A 238 -19.21 9.46 -31.24
C ILE A 238 -19.44 10.97 -31.19
N GLY A 239 -19.14 11.72 -32.27
CA GLY A 239 -19.46 13.14 -32.40
C GLY A 239 -18.31 14.11 -32.11
N VAL A 240 -17.06 13.65 -32.06
CA VAL A 240 -15.89 14.54 -32.02
C VAL A 240 -15.72 15.20 -33.38
N ALA A 241 -15.54 16.53 -33.42
CA ALA A 241 -15.29 17.24 -34.66
C ALA A 241 -13.89 16.89 -35.22
N ALA A 242 -13.78 16.67 -36.52
CA ALA A 242 -12.50 16.37 -37.16
C ALA A 242 -11.46 17.48 -36.91
N ASP A 243 -11.89 18.75 -36.97
CA ASP A 243 -11.05 19.91 -36.69
C ASP A 243 -10.50 19.89 -35.26
N ASP A 244 -11.23 19.29 -34.31
CA ASP A 244 -10.75 19.21 -32.94
C ASP A 244 -9.53 18.30 -32.80
N LEU A 245 -9.51 17.22 -33.58
CA LEU A 245 -8.40 16.26 -33.63
C LEU A 245 -7.23 16.80 -34.46
N LEU A 246 -7.53 17.40 -35.62
CA LEU A 246 -6.50 17.95 -36.53
C LEU A 246 -5.75 19.13 -35.92
N TRP A 247 -6.38 19.87 -35.00
CA TRP A 247 -5.72 20.96 -34.26
C TRP A 247 -4.38 20.55 -33.63
N PHE A 248 -4.23 19.30 -33.18
CA PHE A 248 -2.98 18.79 -32.60
C PHE A 248 -1.88 18.55 -33.63
N GLN A 249 -2.21 18.36 -34.92
CA GLN A 249 -1.20 18.29 -35.98
C GLN A 249 -0.56 19.65 -36.23
N ASP A 250 -1.35 20.72 -36.10
CA ASP A 250 -0.90 22.09 -36.21
C ASP A 250 -0.23 22.60 -34.92
N ASN A 251 -0.55 21.98 -33.78
CA ASN A 251 -0.06 22.36 -32.44
C ASN A 251 0.54 21.16 -31.68
N PRO A 252 1.55 20.45 -32.24
CA PRO A 252 2.15 19.33 -31.55
C PRO A 252 2.93 19.82 -30.33
N CYS A 253 2.82 19.08 -29.22
CA CYS A 253 3.60 19.27 -28.01
C CYS A 253 4.10 17.91 -27.51
N PRO A 254 5.00 17.24 -28.26
CA PRO A 254 5.58 15.98 -27.80
C PRO A 254 6.25 16.20 -26.44
N PRO A 255 6.13 15.25 -25.49
CA PRO A 255 6.81 15.34 -24.22
C PRO A 255 8.33 15.35 -24.40
N ASP A 256 9.03 16.13 -23.57
CA ASP A 256 10.48 16.04 -23.44
C ASP A 256 10.88 14.74 -22.73
N ILE A 257 10.04 14.29 -21.79
CA ILE A 257 10.11 12.97 -21.15
C ILE A 257 8.70 12.36 -21.09
N ILE A 258 8.57 11.13 -21.57
CA ILE A 258 7.37 10.32 -21.38
C ILE A 258 7.45 9.67 -20.00
N GLY A 259 6.58 10.12 -19.10
CA GLY A 259 6.36 9.51 -17.80
C GLY A 259 5.36 8.38 -17.88
N ILE A 260 5.74 7.21 -17.37
CA ILE A 260 4.85 6.04 -17.26
C ILE A 260 4.55 5.79 -15.79
N ASN A 261 3.26 5.77 -15.46
CA ASN A 261 2.77 5.32 -14.17
C ASN A 261 2.46 3.81 -14.30
N ARG A 262 3.04 2.99 -13.42
CA ARG A 262 2.94 1.53 -13.53
C ARG A 262 2.44 0.93 -12.23
N TYR A 263 1.41 0.11 -12.37
CA TYR A 263 0.75 -0.61 -11.28
C TYR A 263 0.58 -2.10 -11.62
N VAL A 264 0.71 -2.98 -10.63
CA VAL A 264 0.49 -4.43 -10.78
C VAL A 264 -0.89 -4.76 -11.37
N CYS A 265 -1.91 -4.01 -10.98
CA CYS A 265 -3.29 -4.22 -11.40
C CYS A 265 -3.68 -3.45 -12.68
N GLY A 266 -2.73 -2.79 -13.36
CA GLY A 266 -3.02 -1.98 -14.55
C GLY A 266 -3.36 -2.81 -15.79
N ASP A 267 -2.90 -4.07 -15.86
CA ASP A 267 -3.23 -4.97 -16.97
C ASP A 267 -4.64 -5.54 -16.79
N ARG A 268 -5.40 -5.64 -17.88
CA ARG A 268 -6.81 -6.08 -17.86
C ARG A 268 -7.01 -7.34 -18.70
N PHE A 269 -8.00 -8.14 -18.33
CA PHE A 269 -8.47 -9.30 -19.09
C PHE A 269 -9.98 -9.22 -19.26
N ILE A 270 -10.46 -9.30 -20.50
CA ILE A 270 -11.89 -9.31 -20.82
C ILE A 270 -12.36 -10.69 -21.33
N ASP A 271 -13.50 -11.14 -20.82
CA ASP A 271 -14.01 -12.50 -21.04
C ASP A 271 -15.54 -12.53 -21.17
N GLU A 272 -16.07 -13.14 -22.22
CA GLU A 272 -17.51 -13.28 -22.45
C GLU A 272 -18.19 -14.30 -21.52
N ARG A 273 -17.42 -15.17 -20.86
CA ARG A 273 -17.94 -16.23 -19.99
C ARG A 273 -18.19 -15.69 -18.59
N LEU A 274 -19.28 -14.93 -18.48
CA LEU A 274 -19.66 -14.20 -17.28
C LEU A 274 -19.75 -15.09 -16.03
N ASP A 275 -20.22 -16.33 -16.17
CA ASP A 275 -20.40 -17.29 -15.07
C ASP A 275 -19.12 -17.65 -14.29
N ARG A 276 -17.95 -17.31 -14.84
CA ARG A 276 -16.64 -17.48 -14.18
C ARG A 276 -16.27 -16.33 -13.24
N TYR A 277 -17.02 -15.23 -13.25
CA TYR A 277 -16.65 -14.00 -12.57
C TYR A 277 -17.80 -13.45 -11.71
N PRO A 278 -17.51 -12.63 -10.68
CA PRO A 278 -18.55 -11.95 -9.91
C PRO A 278 -19.34 -10.95 -10.75
N THR A 279 -20.63 -10.77 -10.45
CA THR A 279 -21.53 -9.90 -11.22
C THR A 279 -21.11 -8.42 -11.28
N HIS A 280 -20.36 -7.93 -10.29
CA HIS A 280 -19.86 -6.55 -10.28
C HIS A 280 -18.77 -6.29 -11.33
N THR A 281 -18.17 -7.36 -11.89
CA THR A 281 -17.17 -7.26 -12.97
C THR A 281 -17.81 -7.19 -14.36
N TYR A 282 -19.12 -7.41 -14.46
CA TYR A 282 -19.82 -7.50 -15.75
C TYR A 282 -19.99 -6.11 -16.37
N GLY A 283 -19.63 -6.01 -17.65
CA GLY A 283 -19.79 -4.83 -18.47
C GLY A 283 -20.15 -5.20 -19.91
N GLY A 284 -19.83 -4.30 -20.83
CA GLY A 284 -20.02 -4.53 -22.25
C GLY A 284 -19.78 -3.27 -23.09
N ASN A 285 -19.65 -3.46 -24.39
CA ASN A 285 -19.46 -2.38 -25.37
C ASN A 285 -20.67 -2.18 -26.30
N GLY A 286 -21.84 -2.73 -25.92
CA GLY A 286 -23.04 -2.75 -26.75
C GLY A 286 -23.06 -3.82 -27.84
N ARG A 287 -21.90 -4.41 -28.20
CA ARG A 287 -21.80 -5.55 -29.12
C ARG A 287 -21.76 -6.89 -28.37
N HIS A 288 -20.94 -6.99 -27.34
CA HIS A 288 -20.88 -8.15 -26.45
C HIS A 288 -20.89 -7.69 -24.99
N GLN A 289 -21.45 -8.54 -24.13
CA GLN A 289 -21.26 -8.47 -22.68
C GLN A 289 -20.04 -9.29 -22.31
N TYR A 290 -19.28 -8.81 -21.32
CA TYR A 290 -18.08 -9.47 -20.85
C TYR A 290 -17.74 -9.03 -19.43
N ALA A 291 -17.01 -9.86 -18.70
CA ALA A 291 -16.36 -9.48 -17.46
C ALA A 291 -15.09 -8.70 -17.80
N ASP A 292 -14.79 -7.64 -17.06
CA ASP A 292 -13.53 -6.90 -17.10
C ASP A 292 -12.84 -7.05 -15.73
N VAL A 293 -11.74 -7.78 -15.70
CA VAL A 293 -10.97 -8.08 -14.48
C VAL A 293 -9.50 -7.73 -14.66
N GLU A 294 -8.78 -7.53 -13.56
CA GLU A 294 -7.33 -7.36 -13.61
C GLU A 294 -6.68 -8.67 -14.10
N ALA A 295 -5.79 -8.57 -15.09
CA ALA A 295 -5.13 -9.72 -15.70
C ALA A 295 -4.33 -10.54 -14.67
N VAL A 296 -3.75 -9.88 -13.66
CA VAL A 296 -2.94 -10.54 -12.62
C VAL A 296 -3.72 -11.63 -11.86
N TRP A 297 -5.04 -11.52 -11.75
CA TRP A 297 -5.89 -12.47 -11.03
C TRP A 297 -6.34 -13.69 -11.84
N VAL A 298 -6.11 -13.69 -13.16
CA VAL A 298 -6.65 -14.70 -14.08
C VAL A 298 -5.60 -15.25 -15.05
N CYS A 299 -4.68 -14.41 -15.53
CA CYS A 299 -3.64 -14.82 -16.46
C CYS A 299 -2.54 -15.62 -15.72
N ALA A 300 -2.23 -16.81 -16.24
CA ALA A 300 -1.23 -17.72 -15.70
C ALA A 300 0.18 -17.08 -15.69
N GLU A 301 0.46 -16.26 -16.70
CA GLU A 301 1.69 -15.49 -16.87
C GLU A 301 1.86 -14.38 -15.81
N GLY A 302 0.77 -13.94 -15.17
CA GLY A 302 0.77 -12.85 -14.19
C GLY A 302 0.57 -11.50 -14.87
N ILE A 303 1.41 -10.53 -14.53
CA ILE A 303 1.40 -9.21 -15.17
C ILE A 303 2.16 -9.24 -16.49
N TYR A 304 1.85 -8.30 -17.38
CA TYR A 304 2.58 -8.17 -18.62
C TYR A 304 4.01 -7.66 -18.38
N ASP A 305 4.97 -8.28 -19.05
CA ASP A 305 6.40 -8.00 -18.90
C ASP A 305 6.72 -6.50 -19.09
N HIS A 306 7.26 -5.89 -18.03
CA HIS A 306 7.58 -4.46 -17.98
C HIS A 306 8.57 -4.04 -19.07
N VAL A 307 9.57 -4.88 -19.33
CA VAL A 307 10.61 -4.61 -20.32
C VAL A 307 9.98 -4.50 -21.71
N THR A 308 9.11 -5.45 -22.05
CA THR A 308 8.40 -5.45 -23.33
C THR A 308 7.48 -4.25 -23.45
N LEU A 309 6.68 -3.95 -22.43
CA LEU A 309 5.76 -2.81 -22.42
C LEU A 309 6.49 -1.48 -22.62
N LEU A 310 7.58 -1.23 -21.88
CA LEU A 310 8.36 0.00 -21.99
C LEU A 310 9.14 0.08 -23.32
N LYS A 311 9.54 -1.06 -23.90
CA LYS A 311 10.08 -1.11 -25.27
C LYS A 311 9.03 -0.76 -26.32
N GLU A 312 7.75 -1.05 -26.10
CA GLU A 312 6.67 -0.59 -26.99
C GLU A 312 6.59 0.95 -26.99
N VAL A 313 6.66 1.58 -25.81
CA VAL A 313 6.71 3.04 -25.65
C VAL A 313 7.92 3.62 -26.41
N TRP A 314 9.11 3.09 -26.12
CA TRP A 314 10.35 3.54 -26.77
C TRP A 314 10.26 3.43 -28.28
N ARG A 315 9.86 2.26 -28.82
CA ARG A 315 9.74 2.04 -30.27
C ARG A 315 8.71 2.97 -30.92
N ARG A 316 7.60 3.26 -30.24
CA ARG A 316 6.54 4.10 -30.79
C ARG A 316 6.97 5.56 -30.90
N TYR A 317 7.61 6.10 -29.87
CA TYR A 317 7.85 7.56 -29.76
C TYR A 317 9.31 7.96 -29.97
N GLN A 318 10.28 7.12 -29.62
CA GLN A 318 11.72 7.44 -29.63
C GLN A 318 12.05 8.71 -28.82
N LEU A 319 11.35 8.88 -27.69
CA LEU A 319 11.52 9.97 -26.73
C LEU A 319 12.01 9.41 -25.39
N PRO A 320 12.74 10.20 -24.57
CA PRO A 320 13.19 9.77 -23.24
C PRO A 320 12.03 9.28 -22.38
N ILE A 321 12.27 8.24 -21.58
CA ILE A 321 11.26 7.60 -20.74
C ILE A 321 11.65 7.73 -19.26
N ALA A 322 10.68 7.97 -18.39
CA ALA A 322 10.82 7.78 -16.96
C ALA A 322 9.63 6.98 -16.42
N ILE A 323 9.83 6.24 -15.34
CA ILE A 323 8.70 5.78 -14.52
C ILE A 323 8.37 6.93 -13.57
N THR A 324 7.17 7.49 -13.69
CA THR A 324 6.73 8.66 -12.92
C THR A 324 5.92 8.32 -11.69
N GLU A 325 5.42 7.09 -11.59
CA GLU A 325 4.83 6.50 -10.38
C GLU A 325 5.08 4.98 -10.35
N ALA A 326 5.61 4.50 -9.23
CA ALA A 326 5.75 3.08 -8.92
C ALA A 326 5.38 2.85 -7.45
N HIS A 327 4.13 2.42 -7.21
CA HIS A 327 3.60 2.11 -5.87
C HIS A 327 2.93 0.75 -5.85
N LEU A 328 2.87 0.16 -4.67
CA LEU A 328 2.05 -0.99 -4.40
C LEU A 328 1.45 -0.85 -2.99
N GLY A 329 0.12 -0.69 -2.90
CA GLY A 329 -0.60 -0.72 -1.64
C GLY A 329 -0.65 -2.14 -1.07
N CYS A 330 0.41 -2.59 -0.40
CA CYS A 330 0.56 -3.96 0.10
C CYS A 330 1.51 -4.04 1.31
N THR A 331 1.84 -5.26 1.75
CA THR A 331 2.78 -5.53 2.85
C THR A 331 4.21 -5.10 2.49
N ARG A 332 5.05 -4.84 3.51
CA ARG A 332 6.33 -4.16 3.31
C ARG A 332 7.25 -4.86 2.30
N GLU A 333 7.39 -6.18 2.37
CA GLU A 333 8.22 -6.95 1.45
C GLU A 333 7.73 -6.88 0.00
N GLU A 334 6.42 -6.81 -0.22
CA GLU A 334 5.87 -6.71 -1.57
C GLU A 334 6.12 -5.31 -2.16
N GLN A 335 6.08 -4.25 -1.33
CA GLN A 335 6.47 -2.90 -1.75
C GLN A 335 7.95 -2.82 -2.14
N LEU A 336 8.82 -3.46 -1.34
CA LEU A 336 10.25 -3.52 -1.64
C LEU A 336 10.52 -4.30 -2.94
N ARG A 337 9.87 -5.46 -3.13
CA ARG A 337 10.00 -6.25 -4.37
C ARG A 337 9.55 -5.47 -5.59
N TRP A 338 8.44 -4.75 -5.49
CA TRP A 338 7.90 -3.98 -6.61
C TRP A 338 8.86 -2.86 -7.03
N LEU A 339 9.35 -2.09 -6.06
CA LEU A 339 10.30 -1.01 -6.34
C LEU A 339 11.62 -1.55 -6.90
N GLN A 340 12.13 -2.67 -6.36
CA GLN A 340 13.31 -3.36 -6.88
C GLN A 340 13.10 -3.81 -8.34
N GLU A 341 11.97 -4.45 -8.65
CA GLU A 341 11.67 -4.92 -10.02
C GLU A 341 11.64 -3.75 -11.03
N ILE A 342 11.01 -2.62 -10.67
CA ILE A 342 10.99 -1.43 -11.53
C ILE A 342 12.39 -0.82 -11.70
N TRP A 343 13.19 -0.77 -10.63
CA TRP A 343 14.55 -0.27 -10.67
C TRP A 343 15.47 -1.13 -11.56
N ASP A 344 15.38 -2.46 -11.44
CA ASP A 344 16.15 -3.40 -12.26
C ASP A 344 15.75 -3.33 -13.74
N VAL A 345 14.45 -3.18 -14.02
CA VAL A 345 13.93 -2.98 -15.39
C VAL A 345 14.50 -1.69 -16.00
N ALA A 346 14.59 -0.60 -15.24
CA ALA A 346 15.19 0.65 -15.71
C ALA A 346 16.66 0.45 -16.13
N HIS A 347 17.46 -0.21 -15.30
CA HIS A 347 18.85 -0.53 -15.63
C HIS A 347 18.98 -1.45 -16.85
N LEU A 348 18.12 -2.47 -16.96
CA LEU A 348 18.11 -3.39 -18.09
C LEU A 348 17.78 -2.67 -19.41
N LEU A 349 16.77 -1.80 -19.41
CA LEU A 349 16.39 -1.02 -20.60
C LEU A 349 17.50 -0.08 -21.06
N ARG A 350 18.21 0.57 -20.12
CA ARG A 350 19.36 1.42 -20.45
C ARG A 350 20.50 0.64 -21.09
N LYS A 351 20.77 -0.58 -20.59
CA LYS A 351 21.75 -1.49 -21.19
C LYS A 351 21.37 -1.88 -22.62
N ASP A 352 20.07 -1.98 -22.90
CA ASP A 352 19.51 -2.25 -24.23
C ASP A 352 19.41 -1.00 -25.13
N GLY A 353 19.93 0.15 -24.69
CA GLY A 353 20.00 1.38 -25.48
C GLY A 353 18.72 2.24 -25.47
N VAL A 354 17.78 1.96 -24.56
CA VAL A 354 16.63 2.84 -24.31
C VAL A 354 17.08 4.06 -23.51
N ASP A 355 16.65 5.24 -23.93
CA ASP A 355 16.91 6.48 -23.20
C ASP A 355 15.99 6.61 -21.96
N PHE A 356 16.32 5.85 -20.91
CA PHE A 356 15.54 5.79 -19.67
C PHE A 356 16.17 6.67 -18.59
N ARG A 357 15.45 7.69 -18.12
CA ARG A 357 15.97 8.81 -17.33
C ARG A 357 15.82 8.64 -15.83
N ALA A 358 14.67 8.17 -15.37
CA ALA A 358 14.40 8.14 -13.94
C ALA A 358 13.37 7.09 -13.51
N VAL A 359 13.42 6.73 -12.23
CA VAL A 359 12.36 6.01 -11.52
C VAL A 359 11.85 6.90 -10.40
N THR A 360 10.54 7.10 -10.33
CA THR A 360 9.90 7.88 -9.27
C THR A 360 9.30 6.96 -8.23
N VAL A 361 9.73 7.15 -6.98
CA VAL A 361 9.15 6.49 -5.82
C VAL A 361 7.89 7.25 -5.45
N TRP A 362 6.75 6.73 -5.90
CA TRP A 362 5.44 7.20 -5.50
C TRP A 362 4.84 6.14 -4.55
N SER A 363 4.24 6.48 -3.43
CA SER A 363 4.19 7.81 -2.82
C SER A 363 5.20 7.96 -1.69
N LEU A 364 5.79 9.15 -1.55
CA LEU A 364 6.70 9.46 -0.44
C LEU A 364 5.99 9.43 0.91
N LEU A 365 4.74 9.90 0.97
CA LEU A 365 3.89 9.85 2.17
C LEU A 365 2.76 8.86 1.95
N GLY A 366 2.37 8.14 2.99
CA GLY A 366 1.21 7.25 2.90
C GLY A 366 -0.08 7.94 2.44
N THR A 367 -0.91 7.19 1.72
CA THR A 367 -2.10 7.67 1.02
C THR A 367 -3.36 7.07 1.60
N TYR A 368 -4.51 7.66 1.28
CA TYR A 368 -5.77 7.22 1.85
C TYR A 368 -6.87 7.03 0.80
N ASP A 369 -7.67 5.99 0.99
CA ASP A 369 -8.89 5.64 0.27
C ASP A 369 -8.76 5.46 -1.26
N TRP A 370 -7.56 5.13 -1.74
CA TRP A 370 -7.37 4.74 -3.14
C TRP A 370 -8.09 3.43 -3.48
N ASN A 371 -8.36 2.57 -2.51
CA ASN A 371 -9.27 1.42 -2.64
C ASN A 371 -10.70 1.81 -3.08
N SER A 372 -11.07 3.09 -2.94
CA SER A 372 -12.34 3.66 -3.40
C SER A 372 -12.18 4.64 -4.57
N LEU A 373 -10.99 4.72 -5.19
CA LEU A 373 -10.61 5.77 -6.16
C LEU A 373 -10.76 7.18 -5.58
N VAL A 374 -10.48 7.35 -4.28
CA VAL A 374 -10.59 8.63 -3.57
C VAL A 374 -12.02 9.21 -3.68
N THR A 375 -13.04 8.35 -3.67
CA THR A 375 -14.46 8.77 -3.74
C THR A 375 -15.17 8.73 -2.38
N ARG A 376 -14.53 8.15 -1.36
CA ARG A 376 -15.07 7.99 0.00
C ARG A 376 -14.05 8.44 1.05
N PHE A 377 -14.53 8.57 2.29
CA PHE A 377 -13.75 8.88 3.49
C PHE A 377 -13.87 7.71 4.47
N ASP A 378 -13.32 6.55 4.07
CA ASP A 378 -13.38 5.31 4.84
C ASP A 378 -12.18 5.18 5.80
N GLY A 379 -11.08 5.88 5.53
CA GLY A 379 -9.87 5.83 6.37
C GLY A 379 -8.95 4.66 6.04
N PHE A 380 -9.16 3.99 4.91
CA PHE A 380 -8.25 2.97 4.41
C PHE A 380 -6.91 3.61 4.08
N TYR A 381 -5.84 3.07 4.65
CA TYR A 381 -4.51 3.65 4.59
C TYR A 381 -3.53 2.73 3.86
N GLU A 382 -2.77 3.30 2.94
CA GLU A 382 -1.67 2.62 2.25
C GLU A 382 -0.34 3.26 2.65
N PRO A 383 0.64 2.47 3.15
CA PRO A 383 1.91 3.01 3.60
C PRO A 383 2.77 3.48 2.42
N GLY A 384 3.34 4.68 2.53
CA GLY A 384 4.34 5.19 1.58
C GLY A 384 5.78 4.93 2.05
N VAL A 385 6.73 5.69 1.49
CA VAL A 385 8.13 5.72 1.95
C VAL A 385 8.21 6.14 3.42
N PHE A 386 7.37 7.09 3.82
CA PHE A 386 7.12 7.48 5.19
C PHE A 386 5.69 7.11 5.61
N ASP A 387 5.57 6.45 6.76
CA ASP A 387 4.30 6.18 7.40
C ASP A 387 3.84 7.40 8.21
N VAL A 388 2.67 7.94 7.89
CA VAL A 388 2.13 9.18 8.51
C VAL A 388 1.19 8.93 9.68
N ARG A 389 0.96 7.68 10.10
CA ARG A 389 0.11 7.33 11.25
C ARG A 389 0.78 7.54 12.61
N SER A 390 2.02 8.01 12.59
CA SER A 390 2.82 8.39 13.77
C SER A 390 2.78 9.91 13.93
N PRO A 391 2.97 10.48 15.14
CA PRO A 391 2.96 11.95 15.34
C PRO A 391 3.94 12.69 14.42
N ILE A 392 5.03 12.02 14.06
CA ILE A 392 6.01 12.45 13.08
C ILE A 392 6.10 11.37 12.00
N PRO A 393 6.08 11.71 10.69
CA PRO A 393 6.22 10.71 9.63
C PRO A 393 7.46 9.83 9.80
N ARG A 394 7.23 8.53 9.90
CA ARG A 394 8.23 7.50 10.23
C ARG A 394 8.80 6.87 8.96
N PRO A 395 10.13 6.82 8.77
CA PRO A 395 10.71 6.15 7.62
C PRO A 395 10.44 4.65 7.67
N THR A 396 10.21 4.07 6.50
CA THR A 396 9.96 2.63 6.35
C THR A 396 11.18 1.92 5.75
N ALA A 397 11.14 0.60 5.56
CA ALA A 397 12.20 -0.10 4.84
C ALA A 397 12.40 0.46 3.41
N ILE A 398 11.35 1.02 2.80
CA ILE A 398 11.44 1.65 1.47
C ILE A 398 12.37 2.87 1.54
N ALA A 399 12.32 3.68 2.61
CA ALA A 399 13.21 4.84 2.76
C ALA A 399 14.69 4.43 2.73
N LYS A 400 15.03 3.28 3.36
CA LYS A 400 16.37 2.71 3.35
C LYS A 400 16.78 2.22 1.95
N MET A 401 15.86 1.58 1.23
CA MET A 401 16.06 1.16 -0.16
C MET A 401 16.29 2.35 -1.08
N VAL A 402 15.48 3.40 -0.96
CA VAL A 402 15.62 4.66 -1.72
C VAL A 402 16.97 5.32 -1.44
N GLN A 403 17.39 5.41 -0.18
CA GLN A 403 18.71 5.94 0.18
C GLN A 403 19.85 5.09 -0.40
N ALA A 404 19.72 3.77 -0.45
CA ALA A 404 20.70 2.89 -1.08
C ALA A 404 20.78 3.15 -2.59
N PHE A 405 19.63 3.18 -3.29
CA PHE A 405 19.58 3.47 -4.73
C PHE A 405 20.14 4.86 -5.06
N ALA A 406 19.80 5.88 -4.28
CA ALA A 406 20.33 7.24 -4.45
C ALA A 406 21.86 7.31 -4.24
N ALA A 407 22.43 6.39 -3.47
CA ALA A 407 23.87 6.27 -3.24
C ALA A 407 24.57 5.30 -4.21
N ASP A 408 23.85 4.78 -5.22
CA ASP A 408 24.33 3.72 -6.14
C ASP A 408 24.82 2.47 -5.39
N LEU A 409 24.13 2.14 -4.29
CA LEU A 409 24.38 0.96 -3.45
C LEU A 409 23.26 -0.07 -3.63
N GLU A 410 23.63 -1.34 -3.52
CA GLU A 410 22.68 -2.44 -3.48
C GLU A 410 21.93 -2.47 -2.14
N TYR A 411 20.59 -2.54 -2.19
CA TYR A 411 19.78 -2.80 -1.02
C TYR A 411 19.52 -4.30 -0.90
N THR A 412 19.96 -4.91 0.20
CA THR A 412 19.83 -6.36 0.39
C THR A 412 18.85 -6.68 1.51
N HIS A 413 17.92 -7.59 1.22
CA HIS A 413 17.06 -8.21 2.22
C HIS A 413 16.67 -9.61 1.73
N PRO A 414 16.73 -10.66 2.57
CA PRO A 414 16.43 -12.04 2.13
C PRO A 414 15.10 -12.18 1.38
N LEU A 415 14.08 -11.44 1.79
CA LEU A 415 12.75 -11.50 1.15
C LEU A 415 12.71 -10.99 -0.29
N LEU A 416 13.73 -10.27 -0.78
CA LEU A 416 13.82 -9.80 -2.17
C LEU A 416 14.21 -10.91 -3.16
N GLU A 417 14.78 -12.02 -2.69
CA GLU A 417 15.11 -13.18 -3.52
C GLU A 417 13.86 -13.99 -3.94
N LEU A 418 12.72 -13.66 -3.34
CA LEU A 418 11.47 -14.37 -3.54
C LEU A 418 10.57 -13.61 -4.50
N PRO A 419 9.78 -14.33 -5.33
CA PRO A 419 8.87 -13.69 -6.27
C PRO A 419 7.79 -12.89 -5.54
N GLY A 420 7.46 -11.72 -6.11
CA GLY A 420 6.33 -10.92 -5.66
C GLY A 420 5.02 -11.68 -5.80
N TRP A 421 3.99 -11.31 -5.03
CA TRP A 421 2.71 -12.02 -5.06
C TRP A 421 2.10 -12.12 -6.47
N TRP A 422 2.34 -11.12 -7.33
CA TRP A 422 1.88 -11.07 -8.73
C TRP A 422 2.49 -12.16 -9.62
N GLN A 423 3.55 -12.83 -9.17
CA GLN A 423 4.18 -13.95 -9.86
C GLN A 423 3.80 -15.31 -9.23
N ARG A 424 3.22 -15.33 -8.03
CA ARG A 424 2.84 -16.56 -7.30
C ARG A 424 1.49 -17.08 -7.78
N SER A 425 1.33 -18.39 -7.96
CA SER A 425 0.06 -18.97 -8.44
C SER A 425 -1.11 -18.80 -7.46
N GLN A 426 -0.83 -18.58 -6.17
CA GLN A 426 -1.83 -18.34 -5.12
C GLN A 426 -2.64 -17.06 -5.35
N ARG A 427 -2.18 -16.15 -6.22
CA ARG A 427 -2.91 -14.93 -6.57
C ARG A 427 -4.20 -15.21 -7.34
N LEU A 428 -4.30 -16.33 -8.05
CA LEU A 428 -5.38 -16.55 -9.01
C LEU A 428 -6.73 -16.63 -8.28
N LEU A 429 -7.57 -15.61 -8.47
CA LEU A 429 -8.91 -15.52 -7.87
C LEU A 429 -9.98 -16.15 -8.76
N TYR A 430 -9.71 -16.20 -10.07
CA TYR A 430 -10.62 -16.73 -11.08
C TYR A 430 -10.00 -17.96 -11.77
N PRO A 431 -10.81 -18.80 -12.46
CA PRO A 431 -10.25 -19.94 -13.17
C PRO A 431 -9.21 -19.46 -14.19
N PRO A 432 -7.99 -20.01 -14.21
CA PRO A 432 -6.89 -19.37 -14.91
C PRO A 432 -6.92 -19.56 -16.42
N VAL A 433 -6.31 -18.60 -17.13
CA VAL A 433 -6.20 -18.56 -18.59
C VAL A 433 -4.75 -18.27 -18.98
N SER A 434 -4.33 -18.71 -20.17
CA SER A 434 -3.03 -18.33 -20.75
C SER A 434 -3.24 -17.58 -22.06
N TYR A 435 -2.50 -16.48 -22.23
CA TYR A 435 -2.50 -15.68 -23.46
C TYR A 435 -1.29 -15.94 -24.36
N SER A 436 -0.43 -16.91 -24.03
CA SER A 436 0.81 -17.19 -24.78
C SER A 436 0.59 -17.56 -26.25
N LYS A 437 1.38 -16.93 -27.13
CA LYS A 437 1.41 -17.23 -28.57
C LYS A 437 2.11 -18.55 -28.91
N GLU A 438 3.00 -19.06 -28.05
CA GLU A 438 3.78 -20.28 -28.30
C GLU A 438 2.92 -21.55 -28.31
N GLN A 439 1.68 -21.49 -27.78
CA GLN A 439 0.73 -22.60 -27.74
C GLN A 439 -0.52 -22.37 -28.61
N GLY A 440 -0.46 -21.49 -29.61
CA GLY A 440 -1.53 -21.34 -30.61
C GLY A 440 -2.66 -20.38 -30.22
N GLY A 441 -2.41 -19.48 -29.26
CA GLY A 441 -3.39 -18.52 -28.76
C GLY A 441 -4.03 -18.97 -27.46
N TYR A 442 -5.08 -18.24 -27.04
CA TYR A 442 -5.81 -18.42 -25.81
C TYR A 442 -6.12 -19.90 -25.47
N ILE A 443 -5.73 -20.35 -24.27
CA ILE A 443 -6.11 -21.67 -23.73
C ILE A 443 -6.52 -21.59 -22.25
N ASP A 444 -7.55 -22.36 -21.88
CA ASP A 444 -7.85 -22.61 -20.46
C ASP A 444 -6.74 -23.49 -19.86
N VAL A 445 -6.25 -23.13 -18.68
CA VAL A 445 -5.23 -23.91 -17.97
C VAL A 445 -5.75 -24.30 -16.58
N THR A 446 -5.20 -25.37 -16.01
CA THR A 446 -5.53 -25.74 -14.62
C THR A 446 -4.53 -25.08 -13.67
N PRO A 447 -4.93 -24.77 -12.41
CA PRO A 447 -4.00 -24.26 -11.40
C PRO A 447 -2.75 -25.15 -11.21
N GLU A 448 -2.88 -26.47 -11.36
CA GLU A 448 -1.75 -27.40 -11.28
C GLU A 448 -0.75 -27.23 -12.43
N ASN A 449 -1.23 -26.83 -13.61
CA ASN A 449 -0.40 -26.56 -14.79
C ASN A 449 0.30 -25.20 -14.69
N VAL A 450 -0.34 -24.19 -14.09
CA VAL A 450 0.30 -22.88 -13.80
C VAL A 450 1.49 -23.07 -12.86
N ALA A 451 1.35 -23.88 -11.82
CA ALA A 451 2.41 -24.19 -10.87
C ALA A 451 3.60 -25.01 -11.45
N ARG A 452 3.49 -25.49 -12.70
CA ARG A 452 4.52 -26.28 -13.41
C ARG A 452 5.22 -25.49 -14.53
N SER A 453 4.84 -24.24 -14.79
CA SER A 453 5.50 -23.38 -15.79
C SER A 453 6.98 -23.12 -15.38
N PRO A 454 7.95 -23.04 -16.31
CA PRO A 454 9.39 -23.08 -16.02
C PRO A 454 9.92 -22.02 -15.03
N GLN A 455 9.14 -20.98 -14.75
CA GLN A 455 9.51 -19.91 -13.81
C GLN A 455 9.23 -20.25 -12.33
N MET A 456 8.51 -21.33 -12.01
CA MET A 456 8.15 -21.67 -10.63
C MET A 456 8.70 -23.04 -10.22
N ARG A 457 9.95 -23.08 -9.74
CA ARG A 457 10.43 -24.24 -8.95
C ARG A 457 9.88 -24.14 -7.52
N ARG A 458 8.88 -24.99 -7.23
CA ARG A 458 8.38 -25.31 -5.88
C ARG A 458 9.53 -25.67 -4.93
N VAL A 459 9.70 -24.89 -3.86
CA VAL A 459 10.35 -25.38 -2.63
C VAL A 459 9.29 -26.17 -1.87
N LYS A 460 9.47 -27.49 -1.77
CA LYS A 460 8.58 -28.35 -1.00
C LYS A 460 8.80 -28.10 0.50
N SER A 461 7.69 -27.91 1.21
CA SER A 461 7.54 -28.21 2.62
C SER A 461 8.01 -29.65 2.90
N THR A 462 9.20 -29.80 3.46
CA THR A 462 9.59 -30.99 4.21
C THR A 462 10.45 -30.57 5.38
N THR A 463 10.14 -31.18 6.52
CA THR A 463 10.69 -31.12 7.88
C THR A 463 12.19 -31.41 8.02
N ASN A 464 13.03 -30.91 7.12
CA ASN A 464 14.48 -30.94 7.26
C ASN A 464 15.00 -29.49 7.26
N ALA A 465 15.59 -29.07 8.37
CA ALA A 465 16.13 -27.74 8.62
C ALA A 465 17.37 -27.37 7.77
N SER A 466 17.50 -27.89 6.54
CA SER A 466 18.74 -27.82 5.76
C SER A 466 18.62 -27.49 4.27
N SER A 467 17.53 -26.88 3.78
CA SER A 467 17.49 -26.46 2.36
C SER A 467 16.50 -25.34 1.99
N LEU A 468 16.33 -24.31 2.81
CA LEU A 468 15.81 -23.04 2.28
C LEU A 468 16.99 -22.26 1.70
N SER A 469 16.93 -21.88 0.42
CA SER A 469 17.96 -21.04 -0.21
C SER A 469 18.00 -19.63 0.39
N THR A 470 16.84 -19.18 0.89
CA THR A 470 16.65 -17.86 1.49
C THR A 470 16.50 -18.02 3.00
N PRO A 471 17.22 -17.22 3.82
CA PRO A 471 17.05 -17.19 5.28
C PRO A 471 15.57 -17.16 5.70
N PRO A 472 15.13 -17.98 6.68
CA PRO A 472 13.74 -17.99 7.15
C PRO A 472 13.48 -17.00 8.28
N LEU A 473 12.20 -16.77 8.59
CA LEU A 473 11.75 -16.23 9.87
C LEU A 473 11.57 -17.36 10.87
N LEU A 474 12.18 -17.27 12.05
CA LEU A 474 11.95 -18.26 13.11
C LEU A 474 10.81 -17.79 14.02
N ILE A 475 9.81 -18.63 14.22
CA ILE A 475 8.63 -18.36 15.06
C ILE A 475 8.59 -19.38 16.18
N THR A 476 8.55 -18.94 17.43
CA THR A 476 8.35 -19.84 18.58
C THR A 476 6.88 -19.85 19.01
N GLY A 477 6.45 -20.93 19.67
CA GLY A 477 5.09 -21.02 20.20
C GLY A 477 4.12 -21.73 19.25
N ALA A 478 4.59 -22.80 18.60
CA ALA A 478 3.84 -23.56 17.59
C ALA A 478 2.42 -23.97 17.99
N THR A 479 2.12 -24.15 19.27
CA THR A 479 0.78 -24.56 19.74
C THR A 479 -0.11 -23.40 20.15
N GLY A 480 0.40 -22.16 20.13
CA GLY A 480 -0.32 -20.97 20.58
C GLY A 480 -0.97 -20.20 19.43
N THR A 481 -1.99 -19.40 19.77
CA THR A 481 -2.78 -18.58 18.83
C THR A 481 -1.90 -17.66 17.98
N LEU A 482 -0.93 -16.98 18.59
CA LEU A 482 -0.03 -16.09 17.86
C LEU A 482 0.93 -16.85 16.95
N GLY A 483 1.59 -17.92 17.43
CA GLY A 483 2.54 -18.69 16.63
C GLY A 483 1.90 -19.26 15.36
N GLN A 484 0.69 -19.81 15.49
CA GLN A 484 -0.12 -20.29 14.35
C GLN A 484 -0.56 -19.15 13.42
N ALA A 485 -0.94 -18.00 13.97
CA ALA A 485 -1.31 -16.84 13.16
C ALA A 485 -0.12 -16.29 12.35
N PHE A 486 1.07 -16.18 12.96
CA PHE A 486 2.30 -15.79 12.24
C PHE A 486 2.62 -16.76 11.12
N ALA A 487 2.59 -18.07 11.38
CA ALA A 487 2.80 -19.09 10.36
C ALA A 487 1.81 -18.92 9.18
N ARG A 488 0.51 -18.75 9.48
CA ARG A 488 -0.53 -18.50 8.47
C ARG A 488 -0.25 -17.27 7.62
N PHE A 489 0.12 -16.14 8.23
CA PHE A 489 0.44 -14.93 7.47
C PHE A 489 1.75 -15.01 6.72
N CYS A 490 2.75 -15.74 7.23
CA CYS A 490 3.95 -16.04 6.47
C CYS A 490 3.62 -16.85 5.20
N GLU A 491 2.70 -17.81 5.26
CA GLU A 491 2.23 -18.53 4.06
C GLU A 491 1.53 -17.60 3.06
N ILE A 492 0.61 -16.75 3.53
CA ILE A 492 -0.12 -15.79 2.69
C ILE A 492 0.85 -14.80 2.02
N ARG A 493 1.82 -14.28 2.79
CA ARG A 493 2.83 -13.30 2.35
C ARG A 493 4.00 -13.92 1.59
N GLY A 494 4.08 -15.25 1.51
CA GLY A 494 5.20 -15.96 0.88
C GLY A 494 6.53 -15.75 1.62
N ILE A 495 6.51 -15.59 2.95
CA ILE A 495 7.69 -15.46 3.80
C ILE A 495 8.11 -16.87 4.27
N PRO A 496 9.32 -17.37 3.95
CA PRO A 496 9.82 -18.64 4.46
C PRO A 496 9.95 -18.57 5.98
N TYR A 497 9.49 -19.59 6.68
CA TYR A 497 9.49 -19.61 8.14
C TYR A 497 9.73 -21.01 8.72
N TYR A 498 10.15 -21.02 9.98
CA TYR A 498 10.13 -22.21 10.84
C TYR A 498 9.25 -21.93 12.05
N LEU A 499 8.23 -22.78 12.25
CA LEU A 499 7.36 -22.72 13.42
C LEU A 499 7.81 -23.79 14.42
N LEU A 500 8.34 -23.36 15.57
CA LEU A 500 8.98 -24.23 16.54
C LEU A 500 8.10 -24.44 17.78
N SER A 501 7.95 -25.72 18.12
CA SER A 501 7.42 -26.19 19.40
C SER A 501 8.50 -26.15 20.49
N ARG A 502 8.07 -26.28 21.74
CA ARG A 502 8.98 -26.34 22.89
C ARG A 502 9.94 -27.53 22.82
N SER A 503 9.52 -28.66 22.25
CA SER A 503 10.38 -29.84 22.09
C SER A 503 11.49 -29.64 21.06
N GLU A 504 11.28 -28.77 20.07
CA GLU A 504 12.28 -28.45 19.05
C GLU A 504 13.27 -27.39 19.54
N MET A 505 12.75 -26.37 20.23
CA MET A 505 13.57 -25.34 20.87
C MET A 505 12.91 -24.84 22.16
N ASP A 506 13.40 -25.31 23.31
CA ASP A 506 13.05 -24.72 24.60
C ASP A 506 13.83 -23.42 24.77
N ILE A 507 13.13 -22.29 24.78
CA ILE A 507 13.74 -20.95 24.93
C ILE A 507 14.47 -20.77 26.27
N THR A 508 14.21 -21.63 27.25
CA THR A 508 14.87 -21.62 28.56
C THR A 508 16.20 -22.40 28.57
N ASP A 509 16.55 -23.08 27.47
CA ASP A 509 17.84 -23.75 27.28
C ASP A 509 18.73 -22.93 26.31
N PRO A 510 19.77 -22.24 26.82
CA PRO A 510 20.69 -21.47 25.99
C PRO A 510 21.39 -22.29 24.90
N THR A 511 21.64 -23.58 25.14
CA THR A 511 22.32 -24.46 24.18
C THR A 511 21.41 -24.77 23.00
N ALA A 512 20.15 -25.12 23.28
CA ALA A 512 19.15 -25.36 22.25
C ALA A 512 18.90 -24.12 21.38
N VAL A 513 18.79 -22.94 22.00
CA VAL A 513 18.63 -21.66 21.29
C VAL A 513 19.84 -21.37 20.38
N LYS A 514 21.07 -21.46 20.91
CA LYS A 514 22.28 -21.17 20.12
C LYS A 514 22.43 -22.14 18.94
N ARG A 515 22.12 -23.42 19.13
CA ARG A 515 22.13 -24.44 18.07
C ARG A 515 21.11 -24.10 16.99
N MET A 516 19.85 -23.86 17.37
CA MET A 516 18.77 -23.60 16.41
C MET A 516 19.05 -22.33 15.58
N LEU A 517 19.50 -21.24 16.21
CA LEU A 517 19.86 -20.02 15.46
C LEU A 517 21.06 -20.26 14.52
N ALA A 518 21.98 -21.18 14.86
CA ALA A 518 23.09 -21.58 13.99
C ALA A 518 22.62 -22.35 12.76
N GLU A 519 21.75 -23.33 12.97
CA GLU A 519 21.28 -24.24 11.93
C GLU A 519 20.30 -23.55 10.98
N ALA A 520 19.35 -22.79 11.52
CA ALA A 520 18.31 -22.13 10.73
C ALA A 520 18.78 -20.85 10.03
N ASN A 521 19.81 -20.18 10.57
CA ASN A 521 20.30 -18.87 10.10
C ASN A 521 19.17 -17.87 9.73
N PRO A 522 18.25 -17.57 10.67
CA PRO A 522 17.07 -16.78 10.34
C PRO A 522 17.38 -15.29 10.20
N TRP A 523 16.61 -14.58 9.37
CA TRP A 523 16.70 -13.11 9.27
C TRP A 523 16.02 -12.39 10.44
N GLY A 524 15.08 -13.07 11.11
CA GLY A 524 14.39 -12.55 12.26
C GLY A 524 13.76 -13.64 13.13
N VAL A 525 13.40 -13.28 14.36
CA VAL A 525 12.76 -14.16 15.34
C VAL A 525 11.48 -13.53 15.86
N ILE A 526 10.36 -14.26 15.80
CA ILE A 526 9.12 -13.95 16.51
C ILE A 526 9.03 -14.83 17.75
N ASN A 527 9.17 -14.22 18.94
CA ASN A 527 8.92 -14.90 20.19
C ASN A 527 7.44 -14.78 20.58
N ALA A 528 6.62 -15.72 20.06
CA ALA A 528 5.22 -15.87 20.43
C ALA A 528 5.00 -16.92 21.55
N THR A 529 6.07 -17.32 22.24
CA THR A 529 5.99 -18.21 23.41
C THR A 529 5.72 -17.42 24.68
N GLY A 530 4.90 -17.96 25.58
CA GLY A 530 4.70 -17.41 26.90
C GLY A 530 3.77 -18.24 27.77
N TYR A 531 3.84 -18.04 29.07
CA TYR A 531 2.84 -18.49 30.02
C TYR A 531 1.66 -17.51 29.97
N VAL A 532 0.47 -17.94 29.54
CA VAL A 532 -0.67 -17.03 29.23
C VAL A 532 -1.88 -17.16 30.16
N ARG A 533 -1.92 -18.18 31.02
CA ARG A 533 -3.05 -18.44 31.92
C ARG A 533 -2.94 -17.55 33.16
N VAL A 534 -3.52 -16.35 33.10
CA VAL A 534 -3.35 -15.28 34.13
C VAL A 534 -3.65 -15.77 35.54
N ASP A 535 -4.77 -16.48 35.76
CA ASP A 535 -5.12 -16.99 37.09
C ASP A 535 -4.22 -18.14 37.57
N ASP A 536 -3.72 -18.98 36.66
CA ASP A 536 -2.80 -20.07 37.02
C ASP A 536 -1.40 -19.54 37.37
N ALA A 537 -1.02 -18.38 36.84
CA ALA A 537 0.28 -17.75 37.14
C ALA A 537 0.43 -17.42 38.63
N GLU A 538 -0.66 -17.11 39.33
CA GLU A 538 -0.65 -16.89 40.79
C GLU A 538 -0.30 -18.18 41.57
N ARG A 539 -0.59 -19.34 40.98
CA ARG A 539 -0.30 -20.66 41.57
C ARG A 539 1.07 -21.19 41.13
N GLU A 540 1.56 -20.76 39.97
CA GLU A 540 2.79 -21.23 39.33
C GLU A 540 3.78 -20.07 39.02
N PRO A 541 4.16 -19.22 39.99
CA PRO A 541 4.94 -18.01 39.72
C PRO A 541 6.32 -18.30 39.13
N ASP A 542 7.04 -19.30 39.64
CA ASP A 542 8.38 -19.66 39.15
C ASP A 542 8.34 -20.12 37.70
N LEU A 543 7.32 -20.89 37.31
CA LEU A 543 7.15 -21.34 35.93
C LEU A 543 6.80 -20.17 35.00
N CYS A 544 5.94 -19.27 35.46
CA CYS A 544 5.59 -18.05 34.75
C CYS A 544 6.84 -17.19 34.48
N HIS A 545 7.64 -16.91 35.50
CA HIS A 545 8.89 -16.15 35.39
C HIS A 545 9.93 -16.83 34.51
N ARG A 546 10.15 -18.14 34.69
CA ARG A 546 11.10 -18.90 33.89
C ARG A 546 10.79 -18.82 32.39
N ILE A 547 9.52 -18.94 32.00
CA ILE A 547 9.12 -18.90 30.59
C ILE A 547 9.06 -17.46 30.07
N ASN A 548 8.31 -16.57 30.72
CA ASN A 548 8.04 -15.23 30.21
C ASN A 548 9.26 -14.31 30.26
N THR A 549 10.11 -14.48 31.28
CA THR A 549 11.25 -13.61 31.59
C THR A 549 12.59 -14.25 31.20
N GLU A 550 12.97 -15.37 31.83
CA GLU A 550 14.31 -15.94 31.65
C GLU A 550 14.52 -16.45 30.21
N GLY A 551 13.59 -17.27 29.71
CA GLY A 551 13.66 -17.82 28.36
C GLY A 551 13.64 -16.74 27.28
N ALA A 552 12.84 -15.69 27.47
CA ALA A 552 12.83 -14.55 26.55
C ALA A 552 14.16 -13.80 26.54
N THR A 553 14.80 -13.63 27.69
CA THR A 553 16.09 -12.95 27.83
C THR A 553 17.24 -13.78 27.23
N ILE A 554 17.20 -15.11 27.39
CA ILE A 554 18.16 -16.03 26.74
C ILE A 554 18.08 -15.88 25.23
N LEU A 555 16.87 -15.91 24.67
CA LEU A 555 16.65 -15.75 23.24
C LEU A 555 17.13 -14.39 22.73
N ALA A 556 16.83 -13.31 23.45
CA ALA A 556 17.27 -11.96 23.12
C ALA A 556 18.79 -11.83 23.06
N LYS A 557 19.50 -12.36 24.08
CA LYS A 557 20.98 -12.38 24.10
C LYS A 557 21.55 -13.12 22.90
N ALA A 558 21.00 -14.29 22.56
CA ALA A 558 21.46 -15.07 21.43
C ALA A 558 21.18 -14.40 20.07
N CYS A 559 20.08 -13.67 19.95
CA CYS A 559 19.79 -12.86 18.76
C CYS A 559 20.76 -11.66 18.65
N ALA A 560 21.04 -10.97 19.76
CA ALA A 560 22.00 -9.86 19.79
C ALA A 560 23.42 -10.29 19.40
N GLU A 561 23.90 -11.45 19.88
CA GLU A 561 25.20 -12.03 19.52
C GLU A 561 25.38 -12.22 18.00
N ARG A 562 24.27 -12.31 17.24
CA ARG A 562 24.23 -12.61 15.81
C ARG A 562 23.68 -11.48 14.95
N GLY A 563 23.25 -10.36 15.55
CA GLY A 563 22.56 -9.28 14.84
C GLY A 563 21.20 -9.67 14.26
N ILE A 564 20.53 -10.68 14.82
CA ILE A 564 19.22 -11.14 14.35
C ILE A 564 18.12 -10.24 14.94
N ALA A 565 17.21 -9.75 14.09
CA ALA A 565 16.07 -8.97 14.53
C ALA A 565 15.11 -9.84 15.36
N MET A 566 14.49 -9.28 16.41
CA MET A 566 13.62 -10.05 17.29
C MET A 566 12.37 -9.25 17.66
N ALA A 567 11.19 -9.87 17.57
CA ALA A 567 9.95 -9.36 18.13
C ALA A 567 9.47 -10.22 19.31
N LYS A 568 8.94 -9.57 20.36
CA LYS A 568 8.35 -10.23 21.54
C LYS A 568 7.06 -9.54 21.98
N PHE A 569 6.12 -10.32 22.49
CA PHE A 569 4.86 -9.82 23.02
C PHE A 569 4.83 -9.73 24.55
N SER A 570 4.42 -8.56 25.01
CA SER A 570 4.04 -8.22 26.37
C SER A 570 2.52 -8.08 26.49
N SER A 571 2.02 -7.47 27.57
CA SER A 571 0.58 -7.35 27.86
C SER A 571 0.27 -5.97 28.42
N ASP A 572 -0.97 -5.53 28.24
CA ASP A 572 -1.58 -4.44 28.99
C ASP A 572 -1.69 -4.67 30.52
N LEU A 573 -1.64 -5.92 30.98
CA LEU A 573 -1.60 -6.29 32.41
C LEU A 573 -0.31 -5.88 33.14
N VAL A 574 0.61 -5.19 32.47
CA VAL A 574 1.75 -4.50 33.11
C VAL A 574 1.35 -3.23 33.85
N PHE A 575 0.11 -2.77 33.68
CA PHE A 575 -0.42 -1.55 34.30
C PHE A 575 -1.33 -1.85 35.50
N ASP A 576 -1.48 -0.85 36.36
CA ASP A 576 -2.28 -0.89 37.60
C ASP A 576 -3.77 -0.60 37.37
N GLY A 577 -4.10 0.05 36.27
CA GLY A 577 -5.45 0.47 35.90
C GLY A 577 -6.01 1.66 36.67
N ASN A 578 -5.14 2.50 37.25
CA ASN A 578 -5.55 3.71 37.96
C ASN A 578 -5.84 4.91 37.03
N ARG A 579 -5.60 4.78 35.72
CA ARG A 579 -5.90 5.84 34.74
C ARG A 579 -7.33 5.75 34.22
N VAL A 580 -7.84 6.88 33.75
CA VAL A 580 -9.14 7.02 33.07
C VAL A 580 -8.99 7.25 31.57
N GLU A 581 -7.75 7.26 31.07
CA GLU A 581 -7.38 7.45 29.67
C GLU A 581 -6.43 6.33 29.24
N PRO A 582 -6.40 5.96 27.94
CA PRO A 582 -5.53 4.90 27.44
C PRO A 582 -4.05 5.11 27.80
N TYR A 583 -3.36 4.02 28.13
CA TYR A 583 -1.93 4.03 28.42
C TYR A 583 -1.12 4.13 27.13
N ILE A 584 -0.19 5.10 27.07
CA ILE A 584 0.96 5.14 26.13
C ILE A 584 2.21 4.46 26.69
N GLU A 585 3.19 4.22 25.83
CA GLU A 585 4.42 3.48 26.09
C GLU A 585 5.23 4.03 27.26
N SER A 586 5.30 5.37 27.38
CA SER A 586 6.05 6.10 28.41
C SER A 586 5.45 6.08 29.82
N HIS A 587 4.22 5.57 30.01
CA HIS A 587 3.66 5.42 31.35
C HIS A 587 4.40 4.37 32.20
N ALA A 588 4.43 4.62 33.51
CA ALA A 588 5.04 3.71 34.47
C ALA A 588 4.29 2.36 34.51
N VAL A 589 5.06 1.27 34.57
CA VAL A 589 4.54 -0.09 34.78
C VAL A 589 4.33 -0.34 36.27
N ALA A 590 3.18 -0.91 36.61
CA ALA A 590 2.78 -1.24 37.98
C ALA A 590 1.81 -2.45 37.98
N PRO A 591 2.29 -3.65 37.61
CA PRO A 591 1.43 -4.82 37.44
C PRO A 591 0.80 -5.26 38.77
N LEU A 592 -0.47 -5.68 38.72
CA LEU A 592 -1.24 -6.15 39.88
C LEU A 592 -1.14 -7.66 40.14
N ASN A 593 -0.63 -8.44 39.18
CA ASN A 593 -0.59 -9.90 39.22
C ASN A 593 0.76 -10.45 38.73
N VAL A 594 1.03 -11.72 39.03
CA VAL A 594 2.29 -12.40 38.70
C VAL A 594 2.54 -12.44 37.19
N TYR A 595 1.49 -12.66 36.37
CA TYR A 595 1.63 -12.66 34.91
C TYR A 595 2.12 -11.31 34.39
N GLY A 596 1.47 -10.21 34.78
CA GLY A 596 1.86 -8.84 34.45
C GLY A 596 3.28 -8.52 34.92
N GLN A 597 3.64 -8.94 36.13
CA GLN A 597 5.00 -8.78 36.67
C GLN A 597 6.05 -9.50 35.82
N SER A 598 5.78 -10.76 35.43
CA SER A 598 6.70 -11.53 34.57
C SER A 598 6.92 -10.86 33.22
N LYS A 599 5.87 -10.25 32.64
CA LYS A 599 5.93 -9.51 31.38
C LYS A 599 6.73 -8.22 31.52
N ALA A 600 6.46 -7.40 32.53
CA ALA A 600 7.18 -6.15 32.79
C ALA A 600 8.68 -6.38 32.99
N ILE A 601 9.08 -7.40 33.78
CA ILE A 601 10.50 -7.75 33.95
C ILE A 601 11.10 -8.21 32.62
N ALA A 602 10.35 -8.97 31.82
CA ALA A 602 10.83 -9.43 30.52
C ALA A 602 11.06 -8.28 29.53
N GLU A 603 10.20 -7.25 29.52
CA GLU A 603 10.40 -6.04 28.71
C GLU A 603 11.76 -5.40 29.03
N GLN A 604 12.03 -5.17 30.32
CA GLN A 604 13.27 -4.55 30.79
C GLN A 604 14.50 -5.40 30.41
N GLN A 605 14.47 -6.71 30.69
CA GLN A 605 15.63 -7.58 30.48
C GLN A 605 15.92 -7.82 28.99
N VAL A 606 14.88 -7.96 28.16
CA VAL A 606 15.05 -8.14 26.71
C VAL A 606 15.63 -6.88 26.09
N LEU A 607 15.11 -5.69 26.40
CA LEU A 607 15.62 -4.43 25.86
C LEU A 607 17.03 -4.11 26.38
N ALA A 608 17.36 -4.51 27.62
CA ALA A 608 18.73 -4.39 28.13
C ALA A 608 19.72 -5.34 27.42
N ALA A 609 19.28 -6.54 27.06
CA ALA A 609 20.11 -7.55 26.40
C ALA A 609 20.26 -7.32 24.88
N HIS A 610 19.20 -6.84 24.23
CA HIS A 610 19.13 -6.59 22.79
C HIS A 610 18.29 -5.33 22.53
N PRO A 611 18.90 -4.13 22.60
CA PRO A 611 18.18 -2.85 22.46
C PRO A 611 17.42 -2.69 21.14
N ASN A 612 17.85 -3.40 20.09
CA ASN A 612 17.19 -3.39 18.79
C ASN A 612 15.99 -4.36 18.69
N SER A 613 15.58 -5.01 19.79
CA SER A 613 14.38 -5.85 19.81
C SER A 613 13.11 -5.01 19.74
N LEU A 614 12.12 -5.51 19.01
CA LEU A 614 10.76 -4.99 18.98
C LEU A 614 9.95 -5.64 20.12
N VAL A 615 9.60 -4.87 21.15
CA VAL A 615 8.77 -5.35 22.26
C VAL A 615 7.38 -4.72 22.15
N ILE A 616 6.37 -5.56 21.97
CA ILE A 616 5.00 -5.11 21.70
C ILE A 616 4.12 -5.40 22.92
N ARG A 617 3.65 -4.36 23.60
CA ARG A 617 2.50 -4.47 24.50
C ARG A 617 1.23 -4.51 23.65
N THR A 618 0.37 -5.42 23.99
CA THR A 618 -0.91 -5.60 23.33
C THR A 618 -1.94 -5.99 24.37
N SER A 619 -3.22 -5.83 24.05
CA SER A 619 -4.31 -6.20 24.95
C SER A 619 -4.88 -7.55 24.54
N ALA A 620 -6.05 -7.88 25.10
CA ALA A 620 -6.67 -9.18 24.94
C ALA A 620 -7.01 -9.48 23.47
N PHE A 621 -6.58 -10.65 23.02
CA PHE A 621 -6.74 -11.05 21.62
C PHE A 621 -8.18 -11.39 21.26
N PHE A 622 -8.52 -11.15 20.00
CA PHE A 622 -9.60 -11.85 19.31
C PHE A 622 -9.18 -12.28 17.90
N SER A 623 -9.65 -13.46 17.49
CA SER A 623 -9.24 -14.12 16.26
C SER A 623 -10.31 -15.10 15.80
N PRO A 624 -10.59 -15.20 14.49
CA PRO A 624 -11.57 -16.15 13.97
C PRO A 624 -11.06 -17.60 13.98
N TRP A 625 -9.76 -17.82 14.24
CA TRP A 625 -9.13 -19.15 14.17
C TRP A 625 -8.97 -19.83 15.53
N ASP A 626 -9.26 -19.12 16.62
CA ASP A 626 -9.14 -19.64 17.97
C ASP A 626 -10.51 -19.90 18.59
N SER A 627 -10.81 -21.18 18.81
CA SER A 627 -12.08 -21.62 19.35
C SER A 627 -12.25 -21.35 20.85
N TYR A 628 -11.16 -21.01 21.55
CA TYR A 628 -11.14 -20.66 22.96
C TYR A 628 -11.15 -19.13 23.18
N ASN A 629 -11.25 -18.36 22.11
CA ASN A 629 -11.30 -16.91 22.21
C ASN A 629 -12.62 -16.40 22.82
N PHE A 630 -12.55 -15.31 23.60
CA PHE A 630 -13.69 -14.72 24.30
C PHE A 630 -14.91 -14.47 23.37
N LEU A 631 -14.70 -13.84 22.21
CA LEU A 631 -15.82 -13.54 21.28
C LEU A 631 -16.40 -14.83 20.67
N THR A 632 -15.53 -15.79 20.35
CA THR A 632 -15.95 -17.07 19.78
C THR A 632 -16.79 -17.87 20.79
N ILE A 633 -16.40 -17.86 22.07
CA ILE A 633 -17.17 -18.50 23.16
C ILE A 633 -18.49 -17.77 23.36
N ALA A 634 -18.47 -16.43 23.50
CA ALA A 634 -19.68 -15.64 23.71
C ALA A 634 -20.73 -15.89 22.63
N LEU A 635 -20.35 -15.78 21.36
CA LEU A 635 -21.26 -16.00 20.24
C LEU A 635 -21.77 -17.45 20.17
N ARG A 636 -20.95 -18.44 20.53
CA ARG A 636 -21.37 -19.84 20.59
C ARG A 636 -22.39 -20.08 21.70
N THR A 637 -22.14 -19.55 22.89
CA THR A 637 -23.05 -19.64 24.05
C THR A 637 -24.40 -18.99 23.74
N ILE A 638 -24.40 -17.77 23.17
CA ILE A 638 -25.64 -17.08 22.82
C ILE A 638 -26.39 -17.80 21.69
N ALA A 639 -25.69 -18.31 20.67
CA ALA A 639 -26.32 -19.09 19.62
C ALA A 639 -26.94 -20.41 20.13
N ALA A 640 -26.44 -20.96 21.24
CA ALA A 640 -27.04 -22.10 21.93
C ALA A 640 -28.26 -21.73 22.81
N GLY A 641 -28.61 -20.44 22.90
CA GLY A 641 -29.71 -19.96 23.75
C GLY A 641 -29.37 -19.91 25.24
N GLU A 642 -28.09 -19.92 25.58
CA GLU A 642 -27.58 -19.80 26.95
C GLU A 642 -27.19 -18.35 27.25
N ASP A 643 -27.14 -18.00 28.54
CA ASP A 643 -26.70 -16.68 29.00
C ASP A 643 -25.17 -16.63 29.13
N PHE A 644 -24.56 -15.53 28.71
CA PHE A 644 -23.11 -15.34 28.78
C PHE A 644 -22.74 -14.20 29.73
N VAL A 645 -21.95 -14.51 30.76
CA VAL A 645 -21.52 -13.54 31.78
C VAL A 645 -20.22 -12.87 31.37
N ALA A 646 -20.15 -11.54 31.45
CA ALA A 646 -18.96 -10.76 31.11
C ALA A 646 -18.77 -9.55 32.05
N ALA A 647 -17.51 -9.14 32.24
CA ALA A 647 -17.16 -8.03 33.13
C ALA A 647 -17.68 -6.69 32.60
N SER A 648 -18.39 -5.94 33.45
CA SER A 648 -18.93 -4.61 33.11
C SER A 648 -17.97 -3.45 33.40
N ASP A 649 -16.96 -3.68 34.24
CA ASP A 649 -16.07 -2.66 34.81
C ASP A 649 -14.57 -2.93 34.54
N ALA A 650 -14.27 -3.90 33.68
CA ALA A 650 -12.91 -4.16 33.19
C ALA A 650 -12.80 -3.69 31.73
N ILE A 651 -12.20 -2.52 31.55
CA ILE A 651 -12.05 -1.82 30.28
C ILE A 651 -10.71 -2.17 29.64
N VAL A 652 -10.76 -2.66 28.41
CA VAL A 652 -9.61 -3.10 27.62
C VAL A 652 -9.61 -2.44 26.24
N SER A 653 -8.58 -2.67 25.43
CA SER A 653 -8.53 -2.25 24.02
C SER A 653 -8.28 -3.49 23.14
N PRO A 654 -9.31 -4.30 22.83
CA PRO A 654 -9.14 -5.62 22.22
C PRO A 654 -8.27 -5.60 20.96
N THR A 655 -7.43 -6.61 20.81
CA THR A 655 -6.50 -6.69 19.68
C THR A 655 -6.89 -7.80 18.71
N TYR A 656 -7.17 -7.42 17.47
CA TYR A 656 -7.43 -8.35 16.38
C TYR A 656 -6.11 -8.97 15.90
N VAL A 657 -5.99 -10.29 16.06
CA VAL A 657 -4.74 -11.01 15.78
C VAL A 657 -4.24 -10.81 14.34
N PRO A 658 -5.10 -10.83 13.29
CA PRO A 658 -4.69 -10.49 11.92
C PRO A 658 -3.97 -9.15 11.77
N ASP A 659 -4.48 -8.09 12.40
CA ASP A 659 -3.89 -6.76 12.29
C ASP A 659 -2.56 -6.68 13.05
N LEU A 660 -2.51 -7.30 14.24
CA LEU A 660 -1.31 -7.39 15.06
C LEU A 660 -0.18 -8.09 14.30
N VAL A 661 -0.46 -9.25 13.68
CA VAL A 661 0.55 -10.05 12.98
C VAL A 661 1.11 -9.30 11.76
N ASN A 662 0.25 -8.75 10.91
CA ASN A 662 0.71 -8.02 9.73
C ASN A 662 1.53 -6.79 10.09
N THR A 663 1.05 -6.01 11.06
CA THR A 663 1.76 -4.83 11.54
C THR A 663 3.10 -5.20 12.17
N THR A 664 3.16 -6.29 12.95
CA THR A 664 4.42 -6.75 13.56
C THR A 664 5.45 -7.15 12.49
N LEU A 665 5.02 -7.88 11.45
CA LEU A 665 5.91 -8.26 10.36
C LEU A 665 6.43 -7.03 9.60
N ASP A 666 5.57 -6.05 9.32
CA ASP A 666 5.97 -4.81 8.64
C ASP A 666 6.95 -3.99 9.49
N LEU A 667 6.69 -3.84 10.79
CA LEU A 667 7.61 -3.17 11.73
C LEU A 667 8.95 -3.90 11.84
N LEU A 668 8.96 -5.23 11.84
CA LEU A 668 10.19 -6.02 11.88
C LEU A 668 11.02 -5.83 10.60
N ILE A 669 10.37 -5.79 9.42
CA ILE A 669 11.03 -5.52 8.13
C ILE A 669 11.52 -4.07 8.05
N ASP A 670 10.75 -3.11 8.59
CA ASP A 670 11.16 -1.72 8.77
C ASP A 670 12.36 -1.56 9.74
N SER A 671 12.73 -2.64 10.44
CA SER A 671 13.74 -2.68 11.50
C SER A 671 13.40 -1.76 12.68
N GLU A 672 12.12 -1.62 12.98
CA GLU A 672 11.64 -0.95 14.18
C GLU A 672 12.04 -1.73 15.43
N SER A 673 12.33 -0.99 16.49
CA SER A 673 12.87 -1.54 17.75
C SER A 673 12.31 -0.77 18.94
N GLY A 674 12.57 -1.24 20.15
CA GLY A 674 12.07 -0.66 21.38
C GLY A 674 10.65 -1.10 21.70
N LEU A 675 10.04 -0.38 22.64
CA LEU A 675 8.68 -0.65 23.09
C LEU A 675 7.64 -0.03 22.16
N TRP A 676 6.57 -0.77 21.87
CA TRP A 676 5.42 -0.36 21.07
C TRP A 676 4.12 -0.86 21.71
N HIS A 677 3.06 -0.06 21.64
CA HIS A 677 1.70 -0.51 21.90
C HIS A 677 1.01 -0.82 20.56
N LEU A 678 0.54 -2.06 20.39
CA LEU A 678 -0.28 -2.47 19.25
C LEU A 678 -1.61 -3.05 19.77
N ALA A 679 -2.68 -2.26 19.64
CA ALA A 679 -4.06 -2.62 19.95
C ALA A 679 -4.99 -1.88 18.99
N ASN A 680 -6.15 -2.45 18.65
CA ASN A 680 -7.14 -1.72 17.85
C ASN A 680 -7.69 -0.55 18.67
N ALA A 681 -7.90 0.59 18.00
CA ALA A 681 -8.35 1.79 18.67
C ALA A 681 -9.80 1.62 19.18
N GLY A 682 -9.99 1.83 20.48
CA GLY A 682 -11.29 1.73 21.16
C GLY A 682 -11.16 1.11 22.54
N ALA A 683 -11.53 1.86 23.57
CA ALA A 683 -11.61 1.35 24.95
C ALA A 683 -13.03 0.83 25.21
N ILE A 684 -13.17 -0.41 25.63
CA ILE A 684 -14.47 -1.08 25.78
C ILE A 684 -14.46 -2.07 26.94
N SER A 685 -15.60 -2.23 27.62
CA SER A 685 -15.76 -3.29 28.62
C SER A 685 -15.94 -4.66 27.94
N TRP A 686 -15.59 -5.74 28.64
CA TRP A 686 -15.86 -7.09 28.13
C TRP A 686 -17.35 -7.34 27.82
N ALA A 687 -18.24 -6.82 28.66
CA ALA A 687 -19.68 -6.94 28.45
C ALA A 687 -20.17 -6.16 27.23
N ASP A 688 -19.67 -4.94 27.01
CA ASP A 688 -20.05 -4.14 25.85
C ASP A 688 -19.50 -4.72 24.55
N LEU A 689 -18.26 -5.23 24.57
CA LEU A 689 -17.67 -5.93 23.44
C LEU A 689 -18.49 -7.17 23.06
N ALA A 690 -18.87 -7.99 24.04
CA ALA A 690 -19.73 -9.16 23.81
C ALA A 690 -21.10 -8.75 23.26
N ARG A 691 -21.67 -7.65 23.75
CA ARG A 691 -22.96 -7.12 23.28
C ARG A 691 -22.87 -6.63 21.83
N GLU A 692 -21.86 -5.85 21.50
CA GLU A 692 -21.66 -5.27 20.16
C GLU A 692 -21.49 -6.36 19.11
N VAL A 693 -20.61 -7.34 19.35
CA VAL A 693 -20.41 -8.45 18.40
C VAL A 693 -21.67 -9.32 18.25
N THR A 694 -22.45 -9.49 19.32
CA THR A 694 -23.71 -10.25 19.31
C THR A 694 -24.78 -9.54 18.47
N ILE A 695 -24.88 -8.22 18.59
CA ILE A 695 -25.78 -7.39 17.76
C ILE A 695 -25.40 -7.51 16.29
N LEU A 696 -24.11 -7.33 15.96
CA LEU A 696 -23.61 -7.41 14.59
C LEU A 696 -23.77 -8.81 13.98
N ALA A 697 -23.72 -9.86 14.81
CA ALA A 697 -23.99 -11.24 14.39
C ALA A 697 -25.48 -11.57 14.24
N GLY A 698 -26.40 -10.64 14.55
CA GLY A 698 -27.85 -10.87 14.49
C GLY A 698 -28.38 -11.81 15.58
N LEU A 699 -27.71 -11.87 16.74
CA LEU A 699 -28.06 -12.73 17.87
C LEU A 699 -28.71 -11.92 19.02
N ASP A 700 -29.35 -12.62 19.97
CA ASP A 700 -30.05 -11.98 21.10
C ASP A 700 -29.08 -11.44 22.15
N SER A 701 -28.80 -10.14 22.06
CA SER A 701 -27.92 -9.42 22.98
C SER A 701 -28.45 -9.30 24.43
N ALA A 702 -29.73 -9.59 24.69
CA ALA A 702 -30.30 -9.56 26.04
C ALA A 702 -29.76 -10.69 26.94
N ARG A 703 -29.12 -11.70 26.34
CA ARG A 703 -28.50 -12.83 27.02
C ARG A 703 -27.09 -12.54 27.55
N ILE A 704 -26.54 -11.37 27.24
CA ILE A 704 -25.27 -10.90 27.83
C ILE A 704 -25.53 -10.38 29.24
N GLN A 705 -25.04 -11.12 30.24
CA GLN A 705 -25.15 -10.80 31.66
C GLN A 705 -23.93 -10.01 32.12
N ALA A 706 -24.04 -8.69 32.11
CA ALA A 706 -22.98 -7.79 32.59
C ALA A 706 -22.86 -7.88 34.12
N ARG A 707 -21.67 -8.18 34.64
CA ARG A 707 -21.39 -8.23 36.09
C ARG A 707 -20.08 -7.53 36.45
N PRO A 708 -19.95 -6.95 37.65
CA PRO A 708 -18.68 -6.46 38.14
C PRO A 708 -17.61 -7.57 38.19
N ALA A 709 -16.35 -7.22 37.92
CA ALA A 709 -15.23 -8.16 37.83
C ALA A 709 -15.03 -8.97 39.13
N ASN A 710 -15.32 -8.38 40.29
CA ASN A 710 -15.21 -9.05 41.60
C ASN A 710 -16.23 -10.19 41.80
N GLU A 711 -17.27 -10.29 40.96
CA GLU A 711 -18.25 -11.38 40.96
C GLU A 711 -17.86 -12.54 40.02
N LEU A 712 -16.78 -12.40 39.24
CA LEU A 712 -16.35 -13.38 38.24
C LEU A 712 -15.40 -14.47 38.77
N ASN A 713 -15.13 -14.49 40.09
CA ASN A 713 -14.27 -15.47 40.78
C ASN A 713 -12.86 -15.59 40.18
N TRP A 714 -12.32 -14.50 39.65
CA TRP A 714 -10.94 -14.39 39.20
C TRP A 714 -9.95 -14.52 40.36
N VAL A 715 -8.88 -15.30 40.17
CA VAL A 715 -7.83 -15.51 41.18
C VAL A 715 -6.83 -14.35 41.16
N ALA A 716 -6.38 -13.99 39.96
CA ALA A 716 -5.48 -12.89 39.74
C ALA A 716 -6.23 -11.55 39.74
N LEU A 717 -5.69 -10.56 40.46
CA LEU A 717 -6.15 -9.18 40.37
C LEU A 717 -5.91 -8.66 38.95
N ARG A 718 -6.96 -8.07 38.35
CA ARG A 718 -6.90 -7.47 37.02
C ARG A 718 -7.20 -5.97 37.13
N PRO A 719 -6.51 -5.11 36.36
CA PRO A 719 -6.78 -3.69 36.33
C PRO A 719 -8.21 -3.43 35.84
N ALA A 720 -8.90 -2.47 36.45
CA ALA A 720 -10.22 -2.02 35.98
C ALA A 720 -10.13 -1.31 34.62
N TYR A 721 -8.97 -0.75 34.29
CA TYR A 721 -8.73 -0.05 33.02
C TYR A 721 -7.33 -0.37 32.48
N SER A 722 -7.21 -1.02 31.33
CA SER A 722 -5.91 -1.34 30.70
C SER A 722 -5.85 -1.00 29.21
N ALA A 723 -6.80 -0.20 28.72
CA ALA A 723 -6.82 0.21 27.32
C ALA A 723 -5.50 0.89 26.92
N LEU A 724 -5.01 0.53 25.73
CA LEU A 724 -3.77 1.03 25.17
C LEU A 724 -4.04 2.05 24.05
N THR A 725 -3.19 3.05 23.97
CA THR A 725 -2.95 3.83 22.76
C THR A 725 -1.44 3.95 22.55
N SER A 726 -0.99 4.47 21.42
CA SER A 726 0.43 4.54 21.09
C SER A 726 0.88 5.98 20.82
N GLU A 727 1.92 6.42 21.52
CA GLU A 727 2.63 7.67 21.19
C GLU A 727 3.60 7.48 20.01
N ARG A 728 3.81 6.22 19.60
CA ARG A 728 4.69 5.82 18.50
C ARG A 728 3.95 5.77 17.17
N GLY A 729 2.66 5.42 17.19
CA GLY A 729 1.74 5.55 16.05
C GLY A 729 0.53 4.63 16.15
N ILE A 730 -0.61 5.08 15.63
CA ILE A 730 -1.86 4.30 15.63
C ILE A 730 -1.92 3.49 14.33
N LEU A 731 -1.38 2.28 14.38
CA LEU A 731 -1.17 1.46 13.17
C LEU A 731 -2.31 0.47 12.91
N LEU A 732 -3.00 0.02 13.97
CA LEU A 732 -4.10 -0.93 13.84
C LEU A 732 -5.41 -0.18 13.54
N PRO A 733 -6.28 -0.73 12.68
CA PRO A 733 -7.60 -0.17 12.41
C PRO A 733 -8.44 0.04 13.69
N PRO A 734 -9.43 0.93 13.64
CA PRO A 734 -10.47 1.02 14.66
C PRO A 734 -11.14 -0.32 14.96
N LEU A 735 -11.58 -0.51 16.21
CA LEU A 735 -12.13 -1.78 16.70
C LEU A 735 -13.38 -2.23 15.95
N ASP A 736 -14.27 -1.33 15.56
CA ASP A 736 -15.50 -1.60 14.80
C ASP A 736 -15.22 -2.22 13.42
N ILE A 737 -14.20 -1.71 12.72
CA ILE A 737 -13.71 -2.28 11.47
C ILE A 737 -13.14 -3.69 11.69
N ALA A 738 -12.39 -3.88 12.77
CA ALA A 738 -11.81 -5.18 13.11
C ALA A 738 -12.87 -6.22 13.50
N ILE A 739 -13.92 -5.83 14.24
CA ILE A 739 -15.06 -6.71 14.57
C ILE A 739 -15.82 -7.11 13.31
N SER A 740 -16.05 -6.16 12.40
CA SER A 740 -16.71 -6.42 11.12
C SER A 740 -15.94 -7.45 10.28
N ARG A 741 -14.61 -7.33 10.24
CA ARG A 741 -13.73 -8.31 9.57
C ARG A 741 -13.73 -9.68 10.25
N TYR A 742 -13.67 -9.71 11.59
CA TYR A 742 -13.76 -10.95 12.36
C TYR A 742 -15.04 -11.73 12.05
N LEU A 743 -16.19 -11.06 11.97
CA LEU A 743 -17.47 -11.70 11.65
C LEU A 743 -17.50 -12.25 10.22
N ASN A 744 -17.00 -11.48 9.24
CA ASN A 744 -16.94 -11.92 7.84
C ASN A 744 -16.02 -13.15 7.67
N GLU A 745 -14.85 -13.15 8.31
CA GLU A 745 -13.90 -14.27 8.22
C GLU A 745 -14.44 -15.53 8.91
N ARG A 746 -15.20 -15.39 10.00
CA ARG A 746 -15.82 -16.51 10.72
C ARG A 746 -16.92 -17.20 9.91
N VAL A 747 -17.66 -16.48 9.07
CA VAL A 747 -18.70 -17.08 8.20
C VAL A 747 -18.06 -17.92 7.09
N CYS A 748 -16.84 -17.60 6.69
CA CYS A 748 -16.09 -18.28 5.63
C CYS A 748 -15.22 -19.45 6.12
N SER A 749 -15.11 -19.66 7.45
CA SER A 749 -14.36 -20.74 8.10
C SER A 749 -15.29 -21.83 8.62
#